data_AF-A0A1J1I6U9-F1
#
_entry.id   AF-A0A1J1I6U9-F1
#
_cell.length_a   1.000
_cell.length_b   1.000
_cell.length_c   1.000
_cell.angle_alpha   90.00
_cell.angle_beta   90.00
_cell.angle_gamma   90.00
#
_symmetry.space_group_name_H-M   'P 1'
#
loop_
_entity.id
_entity.type
_entity.pdbx_description
1 polymer ?
#
loop_
_entity_poly.entity_id
_entity_poly.type
_entity_poly.pdbx_seq_one_letter_code
_entity_poly.pdbx_strand_id
1 'polypeptide(L)'
;MQKDSGKYDKEFHELETKWNSFKRKLKEIAPEAFERKNNVFTHMISDGRTSRDFVKMAQGTRPILSKEIYDLMENFMEYMKNLPGQEGENYKVIYKDFKAPQLIKRLIMKRPLVFIGANDYNVLRINQPKSQSGKVTWQKIAKNLDKYDEDSPYLREYISYDENLLSSLVSMSTPTYFVSDGSGFQSSENFIPQGILCGLVGARLEKENFMEHRFLFPRDSNNLKFDSGVHQSDLFWIINVYPEAFPEGKIPALSDIYKKQNIYDGIYVKGINVKYLKKRLSFSVIPLIEEGVARGIEYKSKVVVSVPPIGAGVWKGGAPEATICNLIVTAVLDYLDCTFEPKKLEYLCAIYLPVVDMKIYSCYSNKNQIFSIEVNRKDSSIKINFKGVTDKQLTIFNQFRYVAQLLPEEFKSCLIVAGYAWDGNSYPGNEYWIDGLASFDPQAILCSNLGLEKYDEEFHELETKWNSFKSKLKEIAPKVFKREKNVFTHMISDGRTKRDFVKMAQGTRPFLAREVFILMERFMKFMMELPGREGKNYREIYKDMKAPDLVKRLLFKRPIVFFMKDDRTVMRSTPFKLETVANMWKFVAATLEDKGDNFPYLREYLSYDEILLSSLISMSTPTYFVSDGSLGKPFQTSDDFISQGILCGLVGARLEKENFMEHRFLFPRDSNNLKFDSGVHQADLFWILNVYPEAFPEGKIPALSDVYKKQNIYDGIYVKGINVKYLKKRLSFSVIPLIEEGVARGIEYKSKVVVSVPPIGAGVWKGTVPEATICNLIVTAVLDYLDSTFDPKKLEYLCAIYLPVVDMKIYSCYSNKNQISSIEVNRKDSSIQINFKGIADKQLTIFNQFRYVAQLLPEEFKSCLIVAAYAWDGNSYPGNEYWIDYLTSFDPQAILCSNLGQFQNPEVNTKLADAHRIKTY
;
A
#
# COMPACT_ATOMS: atom_id res chain seq x y z
N MET A 1 32.17 29.31 -2.58
CA MET A 1 31.14 28.28 -2.81
C MET A 1 31.57 27.16 -3.77
N GLN A 2 32.38 27.38 -4.82
CA GLN A 2 32.82 26.31 -5.74
C GLN A 2 33.92 25.35 -5.23
N LYS A 3 34.69 25.70 -4.17
CA LYS A 3 35.73 24.81 -3.62
C LYS A 3 35.21 23.68 -2.72
N ASP A 4 34.00 23.80 -2.17
CA ASP A 4 33.42 22.81 -1.24
C ASP A 4 32.61 21.70 -1.93
N SER A 5 32.11 21.91 -3.15
CA SER A 5 31.28 20.90 -3.85
C SER A 5 32.04 19.61 -4.12
N GLY A 6 33.29 19.71 -4.59
CA GLY A 6 34.12 18.55 -4.89
C GLY A 6 34.47 17.66 -3.69
N LYS A 7 34.42 18.18 -2.46
CA LYS A 7 34.64 17.39 -1.24
C LYS A 7 33.44 16.50 -0.93
N TYR A 8 32.23 17.07 -0.94
CA TYR A 8 31.01 16.32 -0.65
C TYR A 8 30.72 15.28 -1.74
N ASP A 9 30.99 15.59 -3.01
CA ASP A 9 30.81 14.62 -4.10
C ASP A 9 31.76 13.42 -3.97
N LYS A 10 33.01 13.65 -3.53
CA LYS A 10 33.96 12.57 -3.25
C LYS A 10 33.48 11.69 -2.09
N GLU A 11 33.08 12.29 -0.96
CA GLU A 11 32.58 11.54 0.20
C GLU A 11 31.29 10.77 -0.14
N PHE A 12 30.39 11.38 -0.91
CA PHE A 12 29.19 10.74 -1.42
C PHE A 12 29.52 9.50 -2.26
N HIS A 13 30.46 9.62 -3.20
CA HIS A 13 30.88 8.51 -4.04
C HIS A 13 31.56 7.38 -3.25
N GLU A 14 32.32 7.72 -2.21
CA GLU A 14 32.89 6.72 -1.29
C GLU A 14 31.80 5.96 -0.51
N LEU A 15 30.76 6.64 -0.03
CA LEU A 15 29.61 6.04 0.63
C LEU A 15 28.81 5.15 -0.33
N GLU A 16 28.56 5.63 -1.55
CA GLU A 16 27.89 4.88 -2.60
C GLU A 16 28.67 3.60 -2.98
N THR A 17 30.00 3.69 -3.09
CA THR A 17 30.87 2.55 -3.38
C THR A 17 30.79 1.49 -2.27
N LYS A 18 30.84 1.92 -1.00
CA LYS A 18 30.71 1.02 0.17
C LYS A 18 29.32 0.37 0.19
N TRP A 19 28.27 1.13 -0.08
CA TRP A 19 26.91 0.61 -0.18
C TRP A 19 26.77 -0.43 -1.29
N ASN A 20 27.24 -0.14 -2.50
CA ASN A 20 27.24 -1.08 -3.62
C ASN A 20 28.03 -2.36 -3.31
N SER A 21 29.14 -2.25 -2.58
CA SER A 21 29.88 -3.42 -2.10
C SER A 21 29.09 -4.26 -1.10
N PHE A 22 28.34 -3.62 -0.19
CA PHE A 22 27.48 -4.31 0.77
C PHE A 22 26.30 -4.99 0.08
N LYS A 23 25.63 -4.30 -0.87
CA LYS A 23 24.54 -4.86 -1.68
C LYS A 23 24.94 -6.16 -2.39
N ARG A 24 26.13 -6.21 -3.00
CA ARG A 24 26.64 -7.42 -3.66
C ARG A 24 26.73 -8.61 -2.70
N LYS A 25 27.18 -8.37 -1.46
CA LYS A 25 27.25 -9.42 -0.43
C LYS A 25 25.87 -9.89 0.02
N LEU A 26 24.89 -8.99 0.09
CA LEU A 26 23.52 -9.34 0.49
C LEU A 26 22.85 -10.36 -0.43
N LYS A 27 23.22 -10.38 -1.72
CA LYS A 27 22.74 -11.41 -2.66
C LYS A 27 23.00 -12.83 -2.16
N GLU A 28 24.13 -13.03 -1.49
CA GLU A 28 24.56 -14.35 -1.03
C GLU A 28 24.01 -14.69 0.37
N ILE A 29 23.95 -13.70 1.27
CA ILE A 29 23.64 -13.93 2.70
C ILE A 29 22.19 -13.66 3.10
N ALA A 30 21.46 -12.86 2.30
CA ALA A 30 20.07 -12.49 2.55
C ALA A 30 19.36 -12.16 1.21
N PRO A 31 19.12 -13.17 0.36
CA PRO A 31 18.63 -12.96 -1.01
C PRO A 31 17.26 -12.27 -1.07
N GLU A 32 16.36 -12.54 -0.12
CA GLU A 32 15.04 -11.88 -0.03
C GLU A 32 15.16 -10.36 0.21
N ALA A 33 16.15 -9.93 1.01
CA ALA A 33 16.47 -8.53 1.13
C ALA A 33 17.23 -7.99 -0.09
N PHE A 34 17.93 -8.82 -0.87
CA PHE A 34 18.58 -8.41 -2.12
C PHE A 34 17.57 -8.12 -3.23
N GLU A 35 16.52 -8.92 -3.35
CA GLU A 35 15.37 -8.74 -4.28
C GLU A 35 14.50 -7.51 -3.95
N ARG A 36 14.96 -6.59 -3.10
CA ARG A 36 14.33 -5.30 -2.84
C ARG A 36 15.15 -4.12 -3.38
N LYS A 37 16.35 -4.33 -3.92
CA LYS A 37 17.37 -3.27 -3.96
C LYS A 37 17.44 -2.44 -5.23
N ASN A 38 17.25 -1.11 -5.12
CA ASN A 38 17.95 -0.09 -5.93
C ASN A 38 18.03 1.32 -5.28
N ASN A 39 18.97 2.13 -5.80
CA ASN A 39 19.85 3.10 -5.12
C ASN A 39 19.21 4.18 -4.19
N VAL A 40 19.27 3.98 -2.85
CA VAL A 40 19.03 5.02 -1.80
C VAL A 40 19.70 6.36 -2.17
N PHE A 41 20.90 6.30 -2.73
CA PHE A 41 21.69 7.46 -3.14
C PHE A 41 21.04 8.23 -4.31
N THR A 42 20.44 7.55 -5.29
CA THR A 42 19.73 8.20 -6.42
C THR A 42 18.40 8.79 -5.98
N HIS A 43 17.70 8.20 -5.01
CA HIS A 43 16.47 8.79 -4.48
C HIS A 43 16.74 10.01 -3.59
N MET A 44 17.84 9.96 -2.83
CA MET A 44 18.29 11.07 -1.98
C MET A 44 18.83 12.25 -2.79
N ILE A 45 19.29 12.02 -4.03
CA ILE A 45 19.59 13.07 -5.01
C ILE A 45 18.42 13.17 -6.01
N SER A 46 17.34 13.78 -5.57
CA SER A 46 16.14 14.10 -6.37
C SER A 46 15.82 15.59 -6.26
N ASP A 47 14.80 16.09 -6.97
CA ASP A 47 14.48 17.53 -7.04
C ASP A 47 14.47 18.20 -5.66
N GLY A 48 15.45 19.08 -5.45
CA GLY A 48 15.64 19.85 -4.22
C GLY A 48 16.62 19.26 -3.18
N ARG A 49 17.20 18.07 -3.40
CA ARG A 49 18.15 17.42 -2.47
C ARG A 49 19.49 17.13 -3.16
N THR A 50 20.60 17.37 -2.46
CA THR A 50 21.94 17.29 -3.03
C THR A 50 22.80 16.19 -2.40
N SER A 51 23.88 15.78 -3.08
CA SER A 51 24.94 14.93 -2.53
C SER A 51 25.46 15.46 -1.18
N ARG A 52 25.55 16.79 -1.06
CA ARG A 52 25.92 17.49 0.16
C ARG A 52 24.94 17.24 1.32
N ASP A 53 23.63 17.24 1.06
CA ASP A 53 22.63 17.02 2.11
C ASP A 53 22.72 15.60 2.65
N PHE A 54 22.88 14.62 1.75
CA PHE A 54 23.11 13.22 2.13
C PHE A 54 24.36 13.05 3.00
N VAL A 55 25.49 13.61 2.57
CA VAL A 55 26.75 13.51 3.32
C VAL A 55 26.64 14.20 4.67
N LYS A 56 25.97 15.36 4.77
CA LYS A 56 25.72 16.02 6.05
C LYS A 56 24.86 15.17 6.99
N MET A 57 23.84 14.49 6.48
CA MET A 57 23.04 13.58 7.28
C MET A 57 23.87 12.40 7.79
N ALA A 58 24.68 11.78 6.92
CA ALA A 58 25.58 10.70 7.30
C ALA A 58 26.64 11.14 8.33
N GLN A 59 27.21 12.34 8.17
CA GLN A 59 28.11 12.95 9.15
C GLN A 59 27.40 13.30 10.46
N GLY A 60 26.11 13.61 10.40
CA GLY A 60 25.26 13.86 11.56
C GLY A 60 24.85 12.61 12.31
N THR A 61 25.04 11.41 11.75
CA THR A 61 24.73 10.14 12.43
C THR A 61 25.73 9.87 13.56
N ARG A 62 25.23 9.62 14.78
CA ARG A 62 26.08 9.38 15.95
C ARG A 62 25.47 8.37 16.93
N PRO A 63 26.30 7.56 17.62
CA PRO A 63 25.84 6.80 18.76
C PRO A 63 25.50 7.73 19.93
N ILE A 64 24.46 7.38 20.67
CA ILE A 64 24.04 8.07 21.89
C ILE A 64 23.90 7.06 23.03
N LEU A 65 24.39 7.45 24.21
CA LEU A 65 24.40 6.64 25.42
C LEU A 65 24.55 7.55 26.64
N SER A 66 24.30 7.03 27.84
CA SER A 66 24.50 7.80 29.06
C SER A 66 25.99 7.99 29.36
N LYS A 67 26.33 9.13 29.96
CA LYS A 67 27.69 9.41 30.44
C LYS A 67 28.17 8.37 31.45
N GLU A 68 27.28 7.94 32.35
CA GLU A 68 27.54 6.90 33.34
C GLU A 68 28.03 5.59 32.69
N ILE A 69 27.38 5.16 31.61
CA ILE A 69 27.79 3.95 30.90
C ILE A 69 29.08 4.16 30.10
N TYR A 70 29.27 5.34 29.50
CA TYR A 70 30.51 5.69 28.80
C TYR A 70 31.73 5.61 29.74
N ASP A 71 31.61 6.22 30.93
CA ASP A 71 32.70 6.28 31.91
C ASP A 71 33.06 4.89 32.47
N LEU A 72 32.12 3.93 32.45
CA LEU A 72 32.33 2.56 32.92
C LEU A 72 32.92 1.61 31.86
N MET A 73 33.02 2.01 30.59
CA MET A 73 33.45 1.12 29.51
C MET A 73 34.87 0.59 29.69
N GLU A 74 35.81 1.41 30.19
CA GLU A 74 37.18 0.95 30.42
C GLU A 74 37.26 -0.06 31.57
N ASN A 75 36.49 0.16 32.65
CA ASN A 75 36.37 -0.79 33.76
C ASN A 75 35.74 -2.10 33.29
N PHE A 76 34.73 -2.04 32.42
CA PHE A 76 34.13 -3.23 31.81
C PHE A 76 35.16 -4.01 31.00
N MET A 77 35.92 -3.36 30.13
CA MET A 77 36.97 -4.05 29.34
C MET A 77 38.03 -4.69 30.24
N GLU A 78 38.45 -4.00 31.30
CA GLU A 78 39.41 -4.54 32.27
C GLU A 78 38.84 -5.75 32.99
N TYR A 79 37.58 -5.68 33.42
CA TYR A 79 36.89 -6.81 34.04
C TYR A 79 36.83 -8.02 33.08
N MET A 80 36.45 -7.79 31.82
CA MET A 80 36.35 -8.84 30.81
C MET A 80 37.70 -9.49 30.48
N LYS A 81 38.80 -8.73 30.46
CA LYS A 81 40.17 -9.26 30.28
C LYS A 81 40.64 -10.13 31.44
N ASN A 82 40.14 -9.88 32.64
CA ASN A 82 40.51 -10.60 33.86
C ASN A 82 39.58 -11.78 34.18
N LEU A 83 38.65 -12.10 33.29
CA LEU A 83 37.83 -13.30 33.41
C LEU A 83 38.69 -14.58 33.38
N PRO A 84 38.36 -15.60 34.20
CA PRO A 84 39.09 -16.86 34.18
C PRO A 84 38.88 -17.65 32.88
N GLY A 85 39.91 -18.40 32.47
CA GLY A 85 39.86 -19.34 31.36
C GLY A 85 39.99 -18.70 29.98
N GLN A 86 39.58 -19.44 28.94
CA GLN A 86 39.80 -19.06 27.54
C GLN A 86 39.09 -17.75 27.15
N GLU A 87 37.96 -17.43 27.79
CA GLU A 87 37.20 -16.21 27.49
C GLU A 87 38.02 -14.95 27.81
N GLY A 88 38.63 -14.88 29.00
CA GLY A 88 39.50 -13.76 29.39
C GLY A 88 40.71 -13.61 28.46
N GLU A 89 41.35 -14.72 28.08
CA GLU A 89 42.45 -14.70 27.10
C GLU A 89 42.00 -14.17 25.74
N ASN A 90 40.80 -14.55 25.27
CA ASN A 90 40.24 -14.02 24.05
C ASN A 90 39.95 -12.51 24.16
N TYR A 91 39.41 -12.03 25.29
CA TYR A 91 39.17 -10.60 25.49
C TYR A 91 40.46 -9.79 25.63
N LYS A 92 41.56 -10.36 26.16
CA LYS A 92 42.90 -9.70 26.12
C LYS A 92 43.34 -9.44 24.69
N VAL A 93 43.04 -10.35 23.76
CA VAL A 93 43.34 -10.15 22.33
C VAL A 93 42.39 -9.11 21.72
N ILE A 94 41.09 -9.19 22.00
CA ILE A 94 40.09 -8.26 21.42
C ILE A 94 40.28 -6.83 21.92
N TYR A 95 40.57 -6.64 23.21
CA TYR A 95 40.67 -5.33 23.87
C TYR A 95 42.10 -4.81 24.06
N LYS A 96 43.09 -5.42 23.40
CA LYS A 96 44.53 -5.13 23.59
C LYS A 96 44.86 -3.62 23.65
N ASP A 97 44.20 -2.83 22.81
CA ASP A 97 44.41 -1.37 22.68
C ASP A 97 43.09 -0.58 22.68
N PHE A 98 42.03 -1.14 23.27
CA PHE A 98 40.72 -0.50 23.22
C PHE A 98 40.58 0.60 24.29
N LYS A 99 39.97 1.72 23.87
CA LYS A 99 39.34 2.71 24.74
C LYS A 99 37.83 2.71 24.48
N ALA A 100 37.08 3.50 25.26
CA ALA A 100 35.62 3.57 25.12
C ALA A 100 35.14 3.80 23.67
N PRO A 101 35.75 4.69 22.85
CA PRO A 101 35.34 4.85 21.44
C PRO A 101 35.53 3.60 20.57
N GLN A 102 36.61 2.84 20.78
CA GLN A 102 36.86 1.59 20.06
C GLN A 102 35.85 0.52 20.46
N LEU A 103 35.48 0.45 21.74
CA LEU A 103 34.43 -0.45 22.22
C LEU A 103 33.08 -0.09 21.61
N ILE A 104 32.66 1.17 21.63
CA ILE A 104 31.41 1.63 20.99
C ILE A 104 31.39 1.23 19.51
N LYS A 105 32.48 1.51 18.79
CA LYS A 105 32.62 1.13 17.38
C LYS A 105 32.46 -0.38 17.19
N ARG A 106 33.02 -1.20 18.07
CA ARG A 106 32.86 -2.66 18.04
C ARG A 106 31.41 -3.09 18.29
N LEU A 107 30.76 -2.56 19.32
CA LEU A 107 29.37 -2.88 19.68
C LEU A 107 28.39 -2.58 18.55
N ILE A 108 28.67 -1.58 17.71
CA ILE A 108 27.84 -1.23 16.55
C ILE A 108 28.21 -2.08 15.33
N MET A 109 29.50 -2.17 14.99
CA MET A 109 29.94 -2.74 13.71
C MET A 109 29.93 -4.28 13.66
N LYS A 110 29.99 -4.94 14.81
CA LYS A 110 30.10 -6.40 14.94
C LYS A 110 28.75 -7.09 15.25
N ARG A 111 27.62 -6.41 15.00
CA ARG A 111 26.28 -7.02 15.06
C ARG A 111 25.99 -7.87 13.80
N PRO A 112 25.20 -8.96 13.91
CA PRO A 112 24.62 -9.62 12.75
C PRO A 112 23.56 -8.73 12.07
N LEU A 113 23.10 -9.12 10.88
CA LEU A 113 22.02 -8.41 10.18
C LEU A 113 20.69 -8.58 10.93
N VAL A 114 20.40 -9.83 11.32
CA VAL A 114 19.17 -10.22 12.02
C VAL A 114 19.53 -10.91 13.33
N PHE A 115 18.77 -10.65 14.38
CA PHE A 115 18.84 -11.37 15.64
C PHE A 115 17.50 -11.32 16.41
N ILE A 116 16.72 -12.40 16.37
CA ILE A 116 15.32 -12.42 16.87
C ILE A 116 14.94 -13.70 17.61
N GLY A 117 13.91 -13.56 18.45
CA GLY A 117 13.23 -14.65 19.16
C GLY A 117 14.07 -15.33 20.25
N ALA A 118 13.45 -16.14 21.10
CA ALA A 118 14.13 -16.87 22.18
C ALA A 118 15.24 -17.84 21.69
N ASN A 119 15.14 -18.31 20.44
CA ASN A 119 16.08 -19.24 19.82
C ASN A 119 17.32 -18.57 19.21
N ASP A 120 17.46 -17.24 19.31
CA ASP A 120 18.53 -16.46 18.68
C ASP A 120 18.64 -16.70 17.16
N TYR A 121 17.50 -16.71 16.47
CA TYR A 121 17.52 -16.77 15.02
C TYR A 121 18.32 -15.59 14.49
N ASN A 122 19.29 -15.86 13.61
CA ASN A 122 20.21 -14.83 13.16
C ASN A 122 20.64 -15.00 11.70
N VAL A 123 21.02 -13.86 11.11
CA VAL A 123 21.66 -13.79 9.80
C VAL A 123 22.97 -13.04 9.94
N LEU A 124 24.09 -13.73 9.72
CA LEU A 124 25.43 -13.20 9.88
C LEU A 124 25.81 -12.29 8.69
N ARG A 125 26.46 -11.17 8.99
CA ARG A 125 26.99 -10.24 7.98
C ARG A 125 28.09 -10.83 7.08
N ILE A 126 28.87 -11.78 7.59
CA ILE A 126 29.97 -12.45 6.89
C ILE A 126 30.09 -13.89 7.41
N ASN A 127 30.75 -14.76 6.63
CA ASN A 127 31.05 -16.14 7.02
C ASN A 127 29.82 -16.99 7.39
N GLN A 128 28.64 -16.65 6.85
CA GLN A 128 27.42 -17.42 7.05
C GLN A 128 27.63 -18.92 6.68
N PRO A 129 27.42 -19.87 7.61
CA PRO A 129 27.53 -21.29 7.29
C PRO A 129 26.45 -21.73 6.29
N LYS A 130 26.86 -22.38 5.19
CA LYS A 130 25.94 -22.82 4.12
C LYS A 130 24.88 -23.83 4.58
N SER A 131 25.16 -24.60 5.63
CA SER A 131 24.29 -25.65 6.17
C SER A 131 23.37 -25.20 7.30
N GLN A 132 23.49 -23.97 7.81
CA GLN A 132 22.80 -23.50 9.03
C GLN A 132 22.24 -22.09 8.90
N SER A 133 21.51 -21.80 7.82
CA SER A 133 20.77 -20.54 7.71
C SER A 133 19.80 -20.40 8.91
N GLY A 134 20.10 -19.46 9.82
CA GLY A 134 19.20 -19.08 10.91
C GLY A 134 19.42 -19.72 12.28
N LYS A 135 20.39 -20.62 12.49
CA LYS A 135 20.51 -21.39 13.75
C LYS A 135 21.95 -21.67 14.20
N VAL A 136 22.76 -20.62 14.38
CA VAL A 136 24.03 -20.77 15.12
C VAL A 136 23.85 -20.55 16.62
N THR A 137 24.52 -21.37 17.43
CA THR A 137 24.60 -21.29 18.88
C THR A 137 25.42 -20.08 19.31
N TRP A 138 24.74 -18.99 19.69
CA TRP A 138 25.40 -17.74 20.09
C TRP A 138 26.17 -17.82 21.43
N GLN A 139 25.80 -18.79 22.28
CA GLN A 139 26.30 -18.90 23.66
C GLN A 139 27.81 -19.15 23.77
N LYS A 140 28.43 -19.80 22.76
CA LYS A 140 29.85 -20.19 22.80
C LYS A 140 30.80 -19.16 22.18
N ILE A 141 30.29 -18.05 21.65
CA ILE A 141 31.09 -17.11 20.87
C ILE A 141 32.31 -16.59 21.62
N ALA A 142 32.20 -16.31 22.93
CA ALA A 142 33.30 -15.78 23.75
C ALA A 142 34.48 -16.77 23.88
N LYS A 143 34.23 -18.07 23.71
CA LYS A 143 35.25 -19.13 23.76
C LYS A 143 36.00 -19.29 22.43
N ASN A 144 35.41 -18.85 21.33
CA ASN A 144 35.93 -19.01 19.98
C ASN A 144 36.47 -17.69 19.45
N LEU A 145 37.79 -17.51 19.43
CA LEU A 145 38.38 -16.24 19.00
C LEU A 145 38.26 -15.99 17.48
N ASP A 146 38.73 -16.96 16.68
CA ASP A 146 39.02 -16.78 15.24
C ASP A 146 38.47 -17.85 14.31
N LYS A 147 37.87 -18.91 14.86
CA LYS A 147 37.39 -20.06 14.09
C LYS A 147 36.01 -20.49 14.55
N TYR A 148 35.24 -21.04 13.62
CA TYR A 148 33.98 -21.70 13.94
C TYR A 148 34.21 -22.93 14.83
N ASP A 149 33.28 -23.15 15.75
CA ASP A 149 33.08 -24.41 16.47
C ASP A 149 31.71 -24.93 16.06
N GLU A 150 31.67 -25.87 15.10
CA GLU A 150 30.57 -26.56 14.38
C GLU A 150 29.21 -25.84 14.21
N ASP A 151 28.70 -25.18 15.25
CA ASP A 151 27.46 -24.42 15.31
C ASP A 151 27.59 -22.98 15.86
N SER A 152 28.79 -22.44 16.17
CA SER A 152 28.94 -21.12 16.83
C SER A 152 29.84 -20.14 16.04
N PRO A 153 29.44 -18.87 15.87
CA PRO A 153 30.31 -17.84 15.32
C PRO A 153 31.44 -17.50 16.31
N TYR A 154 32.37 -16.64 15.89
CA TYR A 154 33.56 -16.32 16.67
C TYR A 154 33.70 -14.83 17.01
N LEU A 155 34.32 -14.56 18.15
CA LEU A 155 34.37 -13.28 18.84
C LEU A 155 35.05 -12.16 18.04
N ARG A 156 35.99 -12.47 17.16
CA ARG A 156 36.61 -11.41 16.33
C ARG A 156 35.59 -10.73 15.42
N GLU A 157 34.60 -11.48 14.93
CA GLU A 157 33.63 -10.96 13.95
C GLU A 157 32.26 -10.62 14.52
N TYR A 158 31.94 -11.10 15.72
CA TYR A 158 30.66 -10.89 16.38
C TYR A 158 30.81 -10.58 17.87
N ILE A 159 29.75 -10.07 18.49
CA ILE A 159 29.73 -9.74 19.92
C ILE A 159 29.08 -10.83 20.77
N SER A 160 29.66 -11.02 21.95
CA SER A 160 29.22 -11.97 22.98
C SER A 160 27.96 -11.52 23.73
N TYR A 161 27.35 -12.43 24.47
CA TYR A 161 26.20 -12.10 25.35
C TYR A 161 26.56 -11.05 26.42
N ASP A 162 27.78 -11.08 26.93
CA ASP A 162 28.26 -10.10 27.91
C ASP A 162 28.50 -8.73 27.27
N GLU A 163 29.01 -8.68 26.03
CA GLU A 163 29.08 -7.45 25.24
C GLU A 163 27.69 -6.95 24.82
N ASN A 164 26.73 -7.85 24.56
CA ASN A 164 25.36 -7.50 24.15
C ASN A 164 24.61 -6.67 25.20
N LEU A 165 24.84 -6.92 26.50
CA LEU A 165 24.27 -6.10 27.57
C LEU A 165 24.78 -4.66 27.51
N LEU A 166 26.05 -4.46 27.16
CA LEU A 166 26.57 -3.11 26.96
C LEU A 166 26.11 -2.53 25.61
N SER A 167 26.05 -3.34 24.56
CA SER A 167 25.53 -2.97 23.25
C SER A 167 24.08 -2.49 23.30
N SER A 168 23.26 -3.08 24.19
CA SER A 168 21.87 -2.70 24.41
C SER A 168 21.70 -1.35 25.12
N LEU A 169 22.80 -0.75 25.60
CA LEU A 169 22.84 0.60 26.17
C LEU A 169 23.36 1.65 25.18
N VAL A 170 23.66 1.24 23.94
CA VAL A 170 24.12 2.13 22.86
C VAL A 170 23.02 2.25 21.80
N SER A 171 22.45 3.45 21.72
CA SER A 171 21.43 3.82 20.74
C SER A 171 22.08 4.56 19.56
N MET A 172 21.37 4.71 18.43
CA MET A 172 21.86 5.40 17.24
C MET A 172 20.93 6.54 16.83
N SER A 173 21.45 7.76 16.70
CA SER A 173 20.74 8.95 16.23
C SER A 173 21.14 9.27 14.79
N THR A 174 20.16 9.41 13.89
CA THR A 174 20.38 9.64 12.45
C THR A 174 19.42 10.72 11.93
N PRO A 175 19.93 11.83 11.38
CA PRO A 175 19.10 12.74 10.59
C PRO A 175 18.55 12.01 9.36
N THR A 176 17.24 12.15 9.10
CA THR A 176 16.55 11.43 8.02
C THR A 176 15.53 12.32 7.30
N TYR A 177 15.27 11.97 6.03
CA TYR A 177 14.01 12.33 5.38
C TYR A 177 13.03 11.18 5.55
N PHE A 178 11.78 11.53 5.82
CA PHE A 178 10.70 10.55 5.87
C PHE A 178 10.02 10.46 4.51
N VAL A 179 9.42 9.30 4.25
CA VAL A 179 8.68 8.98 3.01
C VAL A 179 7.28 8.43 3.27
N SER A 180 6.94 8.26 4.56
CA SER A 180 5.59 8.04 5.08
C SER A 180 5.58 8.43 6.57
N ASP A 181 4.42 8.41 7.21
CA ASP A 181 4.29 8.64 8.66
C ASP A 181 4.84 7.51 9.55
N GLY A 182 5.09 6.32 8.98
CA GLY A 182 5.49 5.13 9.74
C GLY A 182 4.36 4.20 10.17
N SER A 183 3.13 4.41 9.70
CA SER A 183 1.95 3.57 10.04
C SER A 183 1.81 2.27 9.22
N GLY A 184 2.63 2.06 8.20
CA GLY A 184 2.63 0.84 7.37
C GLY A 184 2.74 1.11 5.86
N PHE A 185 2.40 0.11 5.04
CA PHE A 185 2.64 0.09 3.57
C PHE A 185 1.89 1.17 2.77
N GLN A 186 0.81 1.72 3.30
CA GLN A 186 0.11 2.85 2.68
C GLN A 186 0.79 4.14 3.17
N SER A 187 1.35 4.95 2.26
CA SER A 187 1.66 6.33 2.67
C SER A 187 0.35 7.06 2.94
N SER A 188 0.28 7.66 4.12
CA SER A 188 -0.42 8.94 4.23
C SER A 188 0.31 9.98 3.38
N GLU A 189 -0.44 10.82 2.68
CA GLU A 189 0.11 12.00 1.96
C GLU A 189 0.51 13.12 2.93
N ASN A 190 0.18 12.97 4.21
CA ASN A 190 0.32 13.97 5.27
C ASN A 190 1.25 13.45 6.38
N PHE A 191 2.55 13.73 6.26
CA PHE A 191 3.57 13.36 7.24
C PHE A 191 4.66 14.44 7.35
N ILE A 192 5.46 14.39 8.42
CA ILE A 192 6.59 15.31 8.60
C ILE A 192 7.69 14.91 7.62
N PRO A 193 8.21 15.79 6.75
CA PRO A 193 9.13 15.39 5.68
C PRO A 193 10.57 15.11 6.16
N GLN A 194 10.98 15.67 7.31
CA GLN A 194 12.35 15.55 7.82
C GLN A 194 12.38 15.52 9.35
N GLY A 195 13.35 14.82 9.92
CA GLY A 195 13.55 14.76 11.36
C GLY A 195 14.78 13.96 11.76
N ILE A 196 14.87 13.62 13.04
CA ILE A 196 15.92 12.77 13.59
C ILE A 196 15.29 11.44 14.01
N LEU A 197 15.84 10.33 13.53
CA LEU A 197 15.42 8.98 13.88
C LEU A 197 16.42 8.36 14.84
N CYS A 198 15.92 7.83 15.96
CA CYS A 198 16.74 7.25 17.02
C CYS A 198 16.38 5.78 17.27
N GLY A 199 17.30 4.86 16.96
CA GLY A 199 17.12 3.43 17.29
C GLY A 199 17.42 3.20 18.76
N LEU A 200 16.37 2.87 19.54
CA LEU A 200 16.44 2.67 20.99
C LEU A 200 16.28 1.20 21.35
N VAL A 201 17.23 0.69 22.14
CA VAL A 201 17.20 -0.71 22.55
C VAL A 201 16.47 -0.89 23.88
N GLY A 202 15.43 -1.73 23.88
CA GLY A 202 14.68 -2.13 25.07
C GLY A 202 15.30 -3.34 25.80
N ALA A 203 14.73 -3.71 26.94
CA ALA A 203 15.13 -4.91 27.68
C ALA A 203 14.63 -6.18 26.97
N ARG A 204 15.50 -7.19 26.81
CA ARG A 204 15.14 -8.49 26.24
C ARG A 204 14.85 -9.50 27.33
N LEU A 205 13.57 -9.87 27.48
CA LEU A 205 13.08 -10.78 28.52
C LEU A 205 12.53 -12.10 27.95
N GLU A 206 12.51 -12.25 26.62
CA GLU A 206 11.97 -13.44 25.94
C GLU A 206 12.85 -14.68 26.11
N LYS A 207 14.16 -14.50 26.34
CA LYS A 207 15.12 -15.60 26.51
C LYS A 207 15.49 -15.76 27.98
N GLU A 208 14.95 -16.82 28.60
CA GLU A 208 15.24 -17.17 29.98
C GLU A 208 16.76 -17.28 30.22
N ASN A 209 17.25 -16.63 31.27
CA ASN A 209 18.65 -16.65 31.75
C ASN A 209 19.69 -15.89 30.93
N PHE A 210 19.27 -15.22 29.87
CA PHE A 210 20.14 -14.37 29.07
C PHE A 210 19.66 -12.92 29.12
N MET A 211 20.56 -11.99 28.75
CA MET A 211 20.25 -10.56 28.68
C MET A 211 19.62 -10.03 29.98
N GLU A 212 18.67 -9.12 29.91
CA GLU A 212 18.03 -8.51 31.08
C GLU A 212 17.16 -9.49 31.89
N HIS A 213 16.70 -10.62 31.32
CA HIS A 213 15.91 -11.63 32.05
C HIS A 213 16.62 -12.10 33.32
N ARG A 214 17.94 -12.30 33.25
CA ARG A 214 18.75 -12.86 34.34
C ARG A 214 18.83 -11.96 35.57
N PHE A 215 18.53 -10.67 35.43
CA PHE A 215 18.52 -9.68 36.53
C PHE A 215 17.11 -9.36 37.01
N LEU A 216 16.09 -9.68 36.21
CA LEU A 216 14.73 -9.22 36.45
C LEU A 216 13.95 -10.10 37.43
N PHE A 217 14.17 -11.42 37.38
CA PHE A 217 13.43 -12.41 38.16
C PHE A 217 14.30 -13.03 39.26
N PRO A 218 13.72 -13.37 40.43
CA PRO A 218 14.47 -14.03 41.50
C PRO A 218 14.86 -15.46 41.16
N ARG A 219 15.87 -15.99 41.86
CA ARG A 219 16.34 -17.37 41.66
C ARG A 219 15.40 -18.39 42.31
N ASP A 220 15.12 -19.48 41.60
CA ASP A 220 14.49 -20.67 42.18
C ASP A 220 15.57 -21.54 42.84
N SER A 221 15.46 -21.76 44.16
CA SER A 221 16.39 -22.59 44.93
C SER A 221 16.37 -24.08 44.55
N ASN A 222 15.34 -24.55 43.83
CA ASN A 222 15.20 -25.95 43.43
C ASN A 222 15.63 -26.22 41.98
N ASN A 223 15.98 -25.20 41.20
CA ASN A 223 16.32 -25.36 39.80
C ASN A 223 17.84 -25.51 39.61
N LEU A 224 18.35 -26.74 39.71
CA LEU A 224 19.78 -27.09 39.56
C LEU A 224 20.41 -26.66 38.22
N LYS A 225 19.61 -26.28 37.20
CA LYS A 225 20.12 -25.71 35.94
C LYS A 225 20.77 -24.32 36.10
N PHE A 226 20.48 -23.62 37.20
CA PHE A 226 20.90 -22.23 37.41
C PHE A 226 22.20 -22.06 38.22
N ASP A 227 22.66 -23.08 38.94
CA ASP A 227 23.74 -22.96 39.93
C ASP A 227 25.16 -23.08 39.34
N SER A 228 25.33 -22.81 38.03
CA SER A 228 26.60 -23.04 37.32
C SER A 228 27.34 -21.78 36.84
N GLY A 229 26.96 -20.58 37.25
CA GLY A 229 27.76 -19.38 36.93
C GLY A 229 27.84 -19.08 35.42
N VAL A 230 26.70 -19.13 34.72
CA VAL A 230 26.62 -19.09 33.25
C VAL A 230 27.23 -17.82 32.64
N HIS A 231 27.20 -16.69 33.36
CA HIS A 231 27.79 -15.42 32.88
C HIS A 231 28.67 -14.76 33.93
N GLN A 232 29.97 -14.72 33.65
CA GLN A 232 30.98 -14.20 34.56
C GLN A 232 30.90 -12.67 34.74
N SER A 233 30.13 -11.97 33.90
CA SER A 233 29.93 -10.51 33.96
C SER A 233 28.84 -10.03 34.94
N ASP A 234 28.02 -10.93 35.51
CA ASP A 234 26.89 -10.53 36.38
C ASP A 234 27.32 -9.65 37.55
N LEU A 235 28.41 -10.03 38.21
CA LEU A 235 28.93 -9.33 39.37
C LEU A 235 29.35 -7.89 39.01
N PHE A 236 29.91 -7.69 37.81
CA PHE A 236 30.26 -6.37 37.32
C PHE A 236 29.01 -5.46 37.26
N TRP A 237 27.92 -5.94 36.66
CA TRP A 237 26.69 -5.17 36.52
C TRP A 237 26.03 -4.88 37.87
N ILE A 238 25.96 -5.89 38.74
CA ILE A 238 25.35 -5.78 40.06
C ILE A 238 26.08 -4.72 40.91
N ILE A 239 27.41 -4.77 40.94
CA ILE A 239 28.20 -3.87 41.79
C ILE A 239 28.30 -2.46 41.19
N ASN A 240 28.56 -2.34 39.89
CA ASN A 240 28.97 -1.07 39.29
C ASN A 240 27.82 -0.29 38.67
N VAL A 241 26.70 -0.93 38.32
CA VAL A 241 25.60 -0.30 37.56
C VAL A 241 24.27 -0.36 38.30
N TYR A 242 24.00 -1.47 39.01
CA TYR A 242 22.71 -1.70 39.66
C TYR A 242 22.78 -2.00 41.17
N PRO A 243 23.68 -1.37 41.98
CA PRO A 243 23.84 -1.73 43.39
C PRO A 243 22.55 -1.54 44.21
N GLU A 244 21.76 -0.52 43.90
CA GLU A 244 20.48 -0.24 44.60
C GLU A 244 19.37 -1.26 44.30
N ALA A 245 19.46 -1.96 43.16
CA ALA A 245 18.53 -3.02 42.80
C ALA A 245 18.93 -4.38 43.39
N PHE A 246 20.15 -4.48 43.93
CA PHE A 246 20.76 -5.69 44.48
C PHE A 246 21.56 -5.36 45.75
N PRO A 247 20.89 -4.96 46.85
CA PRO A 247 21.54 -4.45 48.07
C PRO A 247 22.47 -5.47 48.73
N GLU A 248 22.27 -6.77 48.50
CA GLU A 248 23.13 -7.84 49.01
C GLU A 248 24.28 -8.22 48.03
N GLY A 249 24.49 -7.45 46.96
CA GLY A 249 25.55 -7.69 45.97
C GLY A 249 25.36 -8.97 45.13
N LYS A 250 24.15 -9.53 45.14
CA LYS A 250 23.78 -10.76 44.40
C LYS A 250 22.32 -10.74 43.98
N ILE A 251 21.96 -11.57 43.02
CA ILE A 251 20.56 -11.84 42.67
C ILE A 251 19.96 -12.71 43.79
N PRO A 252 18.86 -12.28 44.44
CA PRO A 252 18.26 -13.02 45.56
C PRO A 252 17.53 -14.29 45.10
N ALA A 253 17.44 -15.26 46.00
CA ALA A 253 16.50 -16.36 45.84
C ALA A 253 15.06 -15.90 46.15
N LEU A 254 14.06 -16.58 45.60
CA LEU A 254 12.66 -16.27 45.87
C LEU A 254 12.34 -16.36 47.38
N SER A 255 12.93 -17.33 48.08
CA SER A 255 12.80 -17.49 49.53
C SER A 255 13.44 -16.34 50.33
N ASP A 256 14.52 -15.74 49.83
CA ASP A 256 15.16 -14.58 50.46
C ASP A 256 14.26 -13.36 50.39
N ILE A 257 13.59 -13.14 49.26
CA ILE A 257 12.63 -12.03 49.10
C ILE A 257 11.49 -12.15 50.11
N TYR A 258 10.94 -13.37 50.30
CA TYR A 258 9.87 -13.60 51.27
C TYR A 258 10.32 -13.43 52.72
N LYS A 259 11.56 -13.86 53.06
CA LYS A 259 12.09 -13.78 54.43
C LYS A 259 12.58 -12.38 54.81
N LYS A 260 13.10 -11.62 53.83
CA LYS A 260 13.73 -10.30 54.02
C LYS A 260 12.91 -9.19 53.36
N GLN A 261 11.59 -9.18 53.59
CA GLN A 261 10.70 -8.18 53.00
C GLN A 261 11.15 -6.74 53.27
N ASN A 262 11.68 -6.47 54.47
CA ASN A 262 12.23 -5.16 54.82
C ASN A 262 13.39 -4.68 53.93
N ILE A 263 14.09 -5.58 53.24
CA ILE A 263 15.18 -5.24 52.31
C ILE A 263 14.66 -5.13 50.87
N TYR A 264 13.75 -6.03 50.48
CA TYR A 264 13.31 -6.18 49.09
C TYR A 264 11.98 -5.50 48.74
N ASP A 265 11.28 -4.95 49.73
CA ASP A 265 10.05 -4.18 49.49
C ASP A 265 10.34 -2.96 48.59
N GLY A 266 9.45 -2.73 47.63
CA GLY A 266 9.64 -1.75 46.57
C GLY A 266 10.75 -2.04 45.54
N ILE A 267 11.60 -3.06 45.75
CA ILE A 267 12.56 -3.55 44.75
C ILE A 267 11.88 -4.59 43.85
N TYR A 268 11.22 -5.57 44.45
CA TYR A 268 10.47 -6.61 43.75
C TYR A 268 8.97 -6.39 43.90
N VAL A 269 8.29 -6.06 42.80
CA VAL A 269 6.83 -5.87 42.78
C VAL A 269 6.23 -6.97 41.90
N LYS A 270 5.36 -7.80 42.49
CA LYS A 270 4.78 -8.98 41.83
C LYS A 270 5.84 -9.89 41.17
N GLY A 271 6.99 -10.06 41.85
CA GLY A 271 8.08 -10.93 41.38
C GLY A 271 9.02 -10.31 40.34
N ILE A 272 8.84 -9.03 39.98
CA ILE A 272 9.69 -8.31 39.01
C ILE A 272 10.57 -7.30 39.73
N ASN A 273 11.89 -7.31 39.47
CA ASN A 273 12.82 -6.29 39.95
C ASN A 273 12.59 -4.95 39.22
N VAL A 274 11.66 -4.14 39.73
CA VAL A 274 11.24 -2.88 39.09
C VAL A 274 12.32 -1.81 39.20
N LYS A 275 13.18 -1.83 40.23
CA LYS A 275 14.31 -0.89 40.36
C LYS A 275 15.34 -1.12 39.25
N TYR A 276 15.74 -2.38 39.03
CA TYR A 276 16.64 -2.74 37.95
C TYR A 276 16.07 -2.32 36.59
N LEU A 277 14.83 -2.73 36.29
CA LEU A 277 14.22 -2.50 34.99
C LEU A 277 14.04 -1.00 34.70
N LYS A 278 13.64 -0.20 35.69
CA LYS A 278 13.53 1.25 35.56
C LYS A 278 14.88 1.89 35.21
N LYS A 279 15.93 1.57 35.96
CA LYS A 279 17.30 2.08 35.71
C LYS A 279 17.84 1.62 34.37
N ARG A 280 17.56 0.37 33.96
CA ARG A 280 17.93 -0.15 32.64
C ARG A 280 17.24 0.61 31.50
N LEU A 281 15.93 0.84 31.59
CA LEU A 281 15.18 1.58 30.58
C LEU A 281 15.60 3.05 30.51
N SER A 282 15.96 3.65 31.65
CA SER A 282 16.43 5.05 31.72
C SER A 282 17.69 5.30 30.89
N PHE A 283 18.58 4.32 30.80
CA PHE A 283 19.78 4.39 29.95
C PHE A 283 19.49 4.44 28.45
N SER A 284 18.28 4.10 28.00
CA SER A 284 17.87 4.26 26.60
C SER A 284 17.05 5.53 26.39
N VAL A 285 16.10 5.83 27.29
CA VAL A 285 15.14 6.94 27.09
C VAL A 285 15.69 8.31 27.47
N ILE A 286 16.57 8.41 28.48
CA ILE A 286 17.14 9.70 28.89
C ILE A 286 18.12 10.22 27.82
N PRO A 287 19.05 9.42 27.27
CA PRO A 287 19.90 9.89 26.17
C PRO A 287 19.12 10.33 24.93
N LEU A 288 17.95 9.76 24.65
CA LEU A 288 17.07 10.24 23.57
C LEU A 288 16.58 11.67 23.84
N ILE A 289 16.14 11.97 25.06
CA ILE A 289 15.64 13.31 25.43
C ILE A 289 16.79 14.33 25.36
N GLU A 290 17.97 13.96 25.87
CA GLU A 290 19.16 14.80 25.80
C GLU A 290 19.66 15.00 24.36
N GLU A 291 19.59 13.97 23.52
CA GLU A 291 19.87 14.09 22.09
C GLU A 291 18.86 15.03 21.41
N GLY A 292 17.59 15.00 21.83
CA GLY A 292 16.58 15.96 21.41
C GLY A 292 17.02 17.40 21.66
N VAL A 293 17.43 17.70 22.90
CA VAL A 293 17.95 19.03 23.27
C VAL A 293 19.20 19.38 22.46
N ALA A 294 20.15 18.46 22.33
CA ALA A 294 21.38 18.67 21.57
C ALA A 294 21.09 19.00 20.10
N ARG A 295 20.11 18.31 19.48
CA ARG A 295 19.64 18.60 18.12
C ARG A 295 18.92 19.93 18.03
N GLY A 296 18.13 20.30 19.04
CA GLY A 296 17.51 21.62 19.12
C GLY A 296 18.55 22.75 19.09
N ILE A 297 19.64 22.59 19.83
CA ILE A 297 20.78 23.53 19.83
C ILE A 297 21.48 23.53 18.47
N GLU A 298 21.82 22.34 17.94
CA GLU A 298 22.53 22.15 16.68
C GLU A 298 21.78 22.77 15.48
N TYR A 299 20.47 22.56 15.41
CA TYR A 299 19.59 23.05 14.35
C TYR A 299 18.94 24.40 14.67
N LYS A 300 19.23 24.98 15.85
CA LYS A 300 18.61 26.23 16.35
C LYS A 300 17.08 26.19 16.25
N SER A 301 16.49 25.07 16.67
CA SER A 301 15.06 24.82 16.56
C SER A 301 14.50 24.28 17.87
N LYS A 302 13.21 24.53 18.09
CA LYS A 302 12.44 23.85 19.14
C LYS A 302 12.24 22.39 18.75
N VAL A 303 12.21 21.51 19.73
CA VAL A 303 12.13 20.07 19.51
C VAL A 303 10.95 19.43 20.21
N VAL A 304 10.41 18.43 19.54
CA VAL A 304 9.51 17.44 20.12
C VAL A 304 10.22 16.11 20.10
N VAL A 305 10.22 15.41 21.24
CA VAL A 305 10.83 14.08 21.38
C VAL A 305 9.72 13.04 21.43
N SER A 306 9.89 11.89 20.76
CA SER A 306 8.94 10.77 20.86
C SER A 306 9.62 9.52 21.39
N VAL A 307 9.13 9.01 22.52
CA VAL A 307 9.65 7.82 23.20
C VAL A 307 8.68 6.65 22.97
N PRO A 308 9.08 5.60 22.23
CA PRO A 308 8.25 4.43 22.00
C PRO A 308 8.27 3.48 23.23
N PRO A 309 7.33 2.52 23.30
CA PRO A 309 7.30 1.49 24.36
C PRO A 309 8.39 0.42 24.14
N ILE A 310 9.66 0.79 24.30
CA ILE A 310 10.81 -0.10 24.08
C ILE A 310 10.77 -1.35 24.97
N GLY A 311 11.01 -2.53 24.39
CA GLY A 311 10.99 -3.80 25.11
C GLY A 311 9.59 -4.32 25.50
N ALA A 312 8.51 -3.61 25.16
CA ALA A 312 7.14 -3.97 25.56
C ALA A 312 6.39 -4.88 24.56
N GLY A 313 6.99 -5.13 23.39
CA GLY A 313 6.47 -6.04 22.36
C GLY A 313 6.75 -7.51 22.70
N VAL A 314 7.21 -8.30 21.72
CA VAL A 314 7.60 -9.71 21.91
C VAL A 314 8.70 -9.90 22.96
N TRP A 315 9.54 -8.88 23.16
CA TRP A 315 10.65 -8.90 24.11
C TRP A 315 10.23 -8.86 25.59
N LYS A 316 8.95 -8.58 25.91
CA LYS A 316 8.49 -8.45 27.29
C LYS A 316 8.55 -9.75 28.10
N GLY A 317 8.57 -10.91 27.43
CA GLY A 317 8.57 -12.22 28.08
C GLY A 317 7.41 -12.31 29.09
N GLY A 318 7.75 -12.54 30.36
CA GLY A 318 6.79 -12.59 31.47
C GLY A 318 6.40 -11.24 32.09
N ALA A 319 7.01 -10.12 31.69
CA ALA A 319 6.71 -8.80 32.27
C ALA A 319 5.47 -8.16 31.60
N PRO A 320 4.50 -7.63 32.38
CA PRO A 320 3.37 -6.92 31.80
C PRO A 320 3.82 -5.66 31.04
N GLU A 321 3.28 -5.48 29.84
CA GLU A 321 3.53 -4.29 29.00
C GLU A 321 3.23 -2.98 29.74
N ALA A 322 2.11 -2.93 30.47
CA ALA A 322 1.77 -1.78 31.30
C ALA A 322 2.85 -1.47 32.34
N THR A 323 3.50 -2.48 32.94
CA THR A 323 4.61 -2.27 33.87
C THR A 323 5.79 -1.61 33.17
N ILE A 324 6.18 -2.09 31.99
CA ILE A 324 7.30 -1.51 31.22
C ILE A 324 7.00 -0.06 30.86
N CYS A 325 5.82 0.23 30.31
CA CYS A 325 5.41 1.59 29.95
C CYS A 325 5.37 2.53 31.17
N ASN A 326 4.85 2.06 32.31
CA ASN A 326 4.84 2.82 33.56
C ASN A 326 6.26 3.15 34.06
N LEU A 327 7.19 2.21 33.93
CA LEU A 327 8.59 2.42 34.31
C LEU A 327 9.30 3.40 33.37
N ILE A 328 9.01 3.39 32.06
CA ILE A 328 9.49 4.41 31.13
C ILE A 328 9.01 5.80 31.55
N VAL A 329 7.70 5.96 31.76
CA VAL A 329 7.10 7.24 32.15
C VAL A 329 7.70 7.75 33.46
N THR A 330 7.77 6.90 34.48
CA THR A 330 8.33 7.30 35.78
C THR A 330 9.84 7.54 35.75
N ALA A 331 10.59 6.88 34.86
CA ALA A 331 12.02 7.18 34.68
C ALA A 331 12.22 8.57 34.04
N VAL A 332 11.37 8.94 33.09
CA VAL A 332 11.38 10.28 32.50
C VAL A 332 10.98 11.34 33.53
N LEU A 333 9.93 11.09 34.34
CA LEU A 333 9.54 12.01 35.40
C LEU A 333 10.64 12.20 36.45
N ASP A 334 11.29 11.12 36.91
CA ASP A 334 12.41 11.22 37.84
C ASP A 334 13.57 12.04 37.25
N TYR A 335 13.91 11.82 35.98
CA TYR A 335 14.93 12.60 35.28
C TYR A 335 14.54 14.08 35.19
N LEU A 336 13.30 14.36 34.79
CA LEU A 336 12.77 15.72 34.73
C LEU A 336 12.73 16.38 36.10
N ASP A 337 12.59 15.65 37.19
CA ASP A 337 12.48 16.22 38.53
C ASP A 337 13.81 16.35 39.28
N CYS A 338 14.80 15.53 38.94
CA CYS A 338 16.05 15.44 39.70
C CYS A 338 17.28 15.89 38.92
N THR A 339 17.25 15.88 37.59
CA THR A 339 18.47 16.04 36.77
C THR A 339 18.32 17.02 35.63
N PHE A 340 17.14 17.12 35.02
CA PHE A 340 16.91 17.99 33.87
C PHE A 340 17.14 19.46 34.23
N GLU A 341 17.94 20.16 33.43
CA GLU A 341 18.20 21.59 33.63
C GLU A 341 17.08 22.43 32.99
N PRO A 342 16.25 23.18 33.75
CA PRO A 342 15.06 23.85 33.21
C PRO A 342 15.34 24.86 32.08
N LYS A 343 16.57 25.40 31.98
CA LYS A 343 16.98 26.24 30.84
C LYS A 343 16.86 25.52 29.48
N LYS A 344 16.95 24.18 29.46
CA LYS A 344 16.80 23.36 28.24
C LYS A 344 15.38 23.40 27.66
N LEU A 345 14.38 23.93 28.40
CA LEU A 345 13.03 24.22 27.89
C LEU A 345 13.01 25.28 26.78
N GLU A 346 14.11 26.02 26.59
CA GLU A 346 14.29 26.85 25.39
C GLU A 346 14.19 26.03 24.10
N TYR A 347 14.67 24.79 24.13
CA TYR A 347 14.68 23.88 22.99
C TYR A 347 13.63 22.78 23.13
N LEU A 348 13.50 22.13 24.28
CA LEU A 348 12.57 21.00 24.46
C LEU A 348 11.16 21.48 24.81
N CYS A 349 10.23 21.35 23.86
CA CYS A 349 8.85 21.85 24.02
C CYS A 349 7.84 20.76 24.36
N ALA A 350 8.00 19.56 23.81
CA ALA A 350 7.12 18.45 24.12
C ALA A 350 7.79 17.07 24.08
N ILE A 351 7.22 16.12 24.82
CA ILE A 351 7.61 14.70 24.82
C ILE A 351 6.37 13.82 24.63
N TYR A 352 6.36 12.98 23.60
CA TYR A 352 5.42 11.88 23.51
C TYR A 352 5.96 10.69 24.32
N LEU A 353 5.14 10.19 25.25
CA LEU A 353 5.45 9.02 26.06
C LEU A 353 4.44 7.88 25.79
N PRO A 354 4.81 6.62 26.09
CA PRO A 354 3.90 5.49 25.99
C PRO A 354 2.61 5.71 26.76
N VAL A 355 1.51 5.18 26.24
CA VAL A 355 0.18 5.31 26.85
C VAL A 355 0.13 4.54 28.17
N VAL A 356 -0.11 5.27 29.27
CA VAL A 356 -0.26 4.72 30.63
C VAL A 356 -1.53 5.25 31.30
N ASP A 357 -1.89 4.69 32.46
CA ASP A 357 -2.93 5.28 33.31
C ASP A 357 -2.47 6.68 33.76
N MET A 358 -3.27 7.70 33.43
CA MET A 358 -3.01 9.10 33.75
C MET A 358 -2.85 9.36 35.25
N LYS A 359 -3.32 8.45 36.12
CA LYS A 359 -3.10 8.52 37.56
C LYS A 359 -1.62 8.58 37.94
N ILE A 360 -0.74 7.98 37.14
CA ILE A 360 0.73 8.00 37.38
C ILE A 360 1.24 9.44 37.47
N TYR A 361 0.76 10.33 36.60
CA TYR A 361 1.14 11.74 36.61
C TYR A 361 0.56 12.47 37.83
N SER A 362 -0.71 12.24 38.17
CA SER A 362 -1.33 12.90 39.32
C SER A 362 -0.78 12.44 40.68
N CYS A 363 -0.28 11.21 40.76
CA CYS A 363 0.25 10.61 41.99
C CYS A 363 1.77 10.78 42.13
N TYR A 364 2.46 11.41 41.18
CA TYR A 364 3.90 11.63 41.25
C TYR A 364 4.26 12.57 42.41
N SER A 365 5.11 12.09 43.34
CA SER A 365 5.30 12.70 44.66
C SER A 365 6.68 13.30 44.94
N ASN A 366 7.73 12.97 44.17
CA ASN A 366 9.10 13.40 44.48
C ASN A 366 9.29 14.94 44.40
N LYS A 367 8.55 15.63 43.53
CA LYS A 367 8.39 17.10 43.35
C LYS A 367 9.57 17.99 43.82
N ASN A 368 10.79 17.58 43.47
CA ASN A 368 12.03 18.27 43.83
C ASN A 368 12.16 19.59 43.08
N GLN A 369 12.15 19.57 41.74
CA GLN A 369 12.13 20.78 40.90
C GLN A 369 10.84 20.96 40.13
N ILE A 370 10.02 19.91 39.98
CA ILE A 370 8.67 20.02 39.44
C ILE A 370 7.78 20.70 40.50
N PHE A 371 7.21 21.84 40.14
CA PHE A 371 6.29 22.61 40.97
C PHE A 371 4.86 22.07 40.88
N SER A 372 4.36 21.85 39.66
CA SER A 372 3.02 21.32 39.43
C SER A 372 2.96 20.47 38.16
N ILE A 373 2.00 19.54 38.16
CA ILE A 373 1.66 18.67 37.04
C ILE A 373 0.18 18.85 36.78
N GLU A 374 -0.17 19.38 35.61
CA GLU A 374 -1.55 19.61 35.20
C GLU A 374 -1.95 18.57 34.17
N VAL A 375 -2.95 17.75 34.49
CA VAL A 375 -3.37 16.62 33.65
C VAL A 375 -4.65 16.98 32.90
N ASN A 376 -4.59 17.08 31.58
CA ASN A 376 -5.75 17.27 30.72
C ASN A 376 -6.17 15.93 30.10
N ARG A 377 -7.33 15.42 30.51
CA ARG A 377 -7.85 14.14 30.01
C ARG A 377 -8.48 14.23 28.62
N LYS A 378 -8.87 15.43 28.16
CA LYS A 378 -9.59 15.60 26.89
C LYS A 378 -8.69 15.33 25.68
N ASP A 379 -7.45 15.81 25.74
CA ASP A 379 -6.45 15.66 24.69
C ASP A 379 -5.27 14.79 25.11
N SER A 380 -5.33 14.17 26.29
CA SER A 380 -4.26 13.35 26.87
C SER A 380 -2.91 14.08 27.02
N SER A 381 -2.95 15.40 27.22
CA SER A 381 -1.76 16.21 27.50
C SER A 381 -1.53 16.40 29.00
N ILE A 382 -0.26 16.52 29.39
CA ILE A 382 0.19 16.79 30.75
C ILE A 382 1.16 17.96 30.69
N LYS A 383 0.88 19.04 31.42
CA LYS A 383 1.81 20.17 31.53
C LYS A 383 2.66 20.04 32.78
N ILE A 384 3.98 20.13 32.60
CA ILE A 384 4.96 20.10 33.69
C ILE A 384 5.50 21.51 33.91
N ASN A 385 5.32 22.01 35.13
CA ASN A 385 5.82 23.31 35.56
C ASN A 385 7.03 23.13 36.49
N PHE A 386 8.07 23.93 36.28
CA PHE A 386 9.32 23.86 37.05
C PHE A 386 9.42 25.03 38.03
N LYS A 387 9.97 24.78 39.22
CA LYS A 387 10.22 25.83 40.22
C LYS A 387 11.15 26.90 39.63
N GLY A 388 10.74 28.17 39.72
CA GLY A 388 11.53 29.30 39.22
C GLY A 388 11.46 29.54 37.71
N VAL A 389 10.63 28.80 36.96
CA VAL A 389 10.37 29.03 35.53
C VAL A 389 8.90 29.41 35.35
N THR A 390 8.63 30.62 34.85
CA THR A 390 7.26 31.18 34.79
C THR A 390 6.74 31.39 33.38
N ASP A 391 7.62 31.45 32.37
CA ASP A 391 7.31 31.77 30.97
C ASP A 391 7.32 30.54 30.04
N LYS A 392 7.78 29.38 30.53
CA LYS A 392 7.94 28.16 29.74
C LYS A 392 7.35 26.96 30.49
N GLN A 393 6.70 26.08 29.74
CA GLN A 393 6.13 24.82 30.22
C GLN A 393 6.56 23.68 29.30
N LEU A 394 6.71 22.47 29.85
CA LEU A 394 6.90 21.26 29.06
C LEU A 394 5.58 20.52 28.90
N THR A 395 5.21 20.17 27.67
CA THR A 395 4.03 19.34 27.40
C THR A 395 4.44 17.88 27.24
N ILE A 396 3.85 16.98 28.01
CA ILE A 396 3.93 15.54 27.80
C ILE A 396 2.62 15.08 27.16
N PHE A 397 2.72 14.31 26.08
CA PHE A 397 1.58 13.64 25.46
C PHE A 397 1.57 12.16 25.84
N ASN A 398 0.52 11.73 26.54
CA ASN A 398 0.29 10.33 26.88
C ASN A 398 -0.41 9.62 25.72
N GLN A 399 0.27 9.54 24.58
CA GLN A 399 -0.30 9.08 23.31
C GLN A 399 0.74 8.31 22.50
N PHE A 400 0.30 7.20 21.90
CA PHE A 400 1.09 6.52 20.88
C PHE A 400 1.15 7.37 19.61
N ARG A 401 2.29 7.34 18.92
CA ARG A 401 2.55 8.10 17.71
C ARG A 401 3.45 7.31 16.76
N TYR A 402 3.17 7.39 15.46
CA TYR A 402 4.11 6.92 14.45
C TYR A 402 5.24 7.93 14.23
N VAL A 403 6.41 7.41 13.84
CA VAL A 403 7.69 8.13 13.78
C VAL A 403 7.58 9.52 13.10
N ALA A 404 6.85 9.61 11.99
CA ALA A 404 6.76 10.81 11.16
C ALA A 404 5.32 11.31 10.98
N GLN A 405 4.39 10.88 11.84
CA GLN A 405 3.03 11.46 11.91
C GLN A 405 3.11 12.99 12.05
N LEU A 406 2.10 13.76 11.60
CA LEU A 406 2.07 15.23 11.74
C LEU A 406 1.95 15.69 13.19
N LEU A 407 2.67 16.77 13.55
CA LEU A 407 2.59 17.39 14.88
C LEU A 407 1.31 18.22 15.02
N PRO A 408 0.79 18.41 16.25
CA PRO A 408 -0.24 19.40 16.52
C PRO A 408 0.18 20.78 16.01
N GLU A 409 -0.79 21.62 15.62
CA GLU A 409 -0.55 22.91 14.99
C GLU A 409 0.41 23.81 15.80
N GLU A 410 0.32 23.76 17.13
CA GLU A 410 1.20 24.51 18.06
C GLU A 410 2.68 24.08 17.99
N PHE A 411 2.96 22.85 17.55
CA PHE A 411 4.30 22.27 17.44
C PHE A 411 4.74 22.04 15.99
N LYS A 412 3.96 22.46 14.98
CA LYS A 412 4.22 22.14 13.56
C LYS A 412 5.61 22.58 13.06
N SER A 413 6.18 23.63 13.65
CA SER A 413 7.50 24.18 13.31
C SER A 413 8.66 23.52 14.07
N CYS A 414 8.37 22.64 15.03
CA CYS A 414 9.39 21.97 15.82
C CYS A 414 10.06 20.85 15.01
N LEU A 415 11.36 20.66 15.26
CA LEU A 415 12.09 19.49 14.80
C LEU A 415 11.64 18.26 15.62
N ILE A 416 11.25 17.19 14.92
CA ILE A 416 10.92 15.92 15.56
C ILE A 416 12.18 15.07 15.77
N VAL A 417 12.36 14.56 16.99
CA VAL A 417 13.35 13.54 17.35
C VAL A 417 12.61 12.30 17.81
N ALA A 418 12.44 11.34 16.89
CA ALA A 418 11.59 10.18 17.07
C ALA A 418 12.41 8.92 17.39
N GLY A 419 12.11 8.30 18.52
CA GLY A 419 12.62 6.98 18.86
C GLY A 419 11.83 5.87 18.17
N TYR A 420 12.50 4.79 17.79
CA TYR A 420 11.87 3.50 17.45
C TYR A 420 12.52 2.37 18.26
N ALA A 421 11.79 1.28 18.50
CA ALA A 421 12.33 0.12 19.20
C ALA A 421 13.28 -0.66 18.28
N TRP A 422 14.51 -0.88 18.74
CA TRP A 422 15.59 -1.58 18.05
C TRP A 422 16.18 -2.67 18.95
N ASP A 423 17.02 -3.54 18.40
CA ASP A 423 17.67 -4.64 19.11
C ASP A 423 19.16 -4.36 19.38
N GLY A 424 19.63 -4.78 20.55
CA GLY A 424 21.03 -4.61 20.96
C GLY A 424 22.04 -5.46 20.19
N ASN A 425 21.56 -6.41 19.37
CA ASN A 425 22.41 -7.35 18.65
C ASN A 425 21.93 -7.57 17.20
N SER A 426 21.40 -6.55 16.53
CA SER A 426 21.06 -6.57 15.09
C SER A 426 21.51 -5.29 14.40
N TYR A 427 21.52 -5.26 13.07
CA TYR A 427 21.60 -4.02 12.30
C TYR A 427 20.25 -3.30 12.37
N PRO A 428 20.20 -1.96 12.19
CA PRO A 428 18.92 -1.27 12.03
C PRO A 428 18.08 -1.94 10.93
N GLY A 429 16.80 -2.10 11.20
CA GLY A 429 15.82 -2.80 10.37
C GLY A 429 15.54 -4.24 10.80
N ASN A 430 16.49 -4.93 11.43
CA ASN A 430 16.40 -6.31 11.89
C ASN A 430 15.59 -7.22 10.94
N GLU A 431 14.32 -7.48 11.21
CA GLU A 431 13.47 -8.35 10.38
C GLU A 431 13.30 -7.85 8.93
N TYR A 432 13.54 -6.57 8.65
CA TYR A 432 13.59 -6.01 7.30
C TYR A 432 14.53 -6.80 6.38
N TRP A 433 15.64 -7.29 6.93
CA TRP A 433 16.67 -8.04 6.20
C TRP A 433 16.25 -9.48 5.82
N ILE A 434 15.06 -9.94 6.26
CA ILE A 434 14.49 -11.28 5.99
C ILE A 434 12.98 -11.23 5.68
N ASP A 435 12.50 -10.16 5.04
CA ASP A 435 11.07 -10.01 4.68
C ASP A 435 10.09 -9.93 5.87
N GLY A 436 10.56 -9.66 7.09
CA GLY A 436 9.68 -9.38 8.22
C GLY A 436 9.37 -7.88 8.31
N LEU A 437 8.09 -7.51 8.26
CA LEU A 437 7.64 -6.10 8.27
C LEU A 437 6.68 -5.78 9.44
N ALA A 438 6.60 -6.67 10.42
CA ALA A 438 5.60 -6.64 11.49
C ALA A 438 6.01 -5.84 12.74
N SER A 439 7.30 -5.53 12.93
CA SER A 439 7.81 -4.83 14.12
C SER A 439 8.07 -3.34 13.85
N PHE A 440 8.34 -2.56 14.90
CA PHE A 440 8.62 -1.13 14.80
C PHE A 440 9.94 -0.81 14.06
N ASP A 441 10.89 -1.75 14.05
CA ASP A 441 12.21 -1.54 13.44
C ASP A 441 12.14 -1.53 11.89
N PRO A 442 11.59 -2.54 11.20
CA PRO A 442 11.31 -2.47 9.76
C PRO A 442 10.41 -1.29 9.37
N GLN A 443 9.44 -0.92 10.21
CA GLN A 443 8.57 0.24 9.93
C GLN A 443 9.36 1.56 9.94
N ALA A 444 10.29 1.73 10.89
CA ALA A 444 11.17 2.89 10.96
C ALA A 444 12.13 2.96 9.76
N ILE A 445 12.59 1.81 9.26
CA ILE A 445 13.38 1.73 8.02
C ILE A 445 12.51 2.08 6.80
N LEU A 446 11.33 1.48 6.66
CA LEU A 446 10.42 1.71 5.52
C LEU A 446 9.90 3.15 5.42
N CYS A 447 9.72 3.84 6.55
CA CYS A 447 9.22 5.22 6.56
C CYS A 447 10.32 6.26 6.41
N SER A 448 11.59 5.85 6.45
CA SER A 448 12.75 6.71 6.24
C SER A 448 13.37 6.48 4.87
N ASN A 449 14.38 7.29 4.54
CA ASN A 449 15.23 7.07 3.37
C ASN A 449 16.02 5.75 3.42
N LEU A 450 15.87 4.94 4.48
CA LEU A 450 16.51 3.65 4.66
C LEU A 450 15.73 2.49 4.00
N GLY A 451 14.45 2.65 3.61
CA GLY A 451 13.57 1.52 3.20
C GLY A 451 12.72 1.72 1.94
N LEU A 452 13.18 2.51 0.98
CA LEU A 452 12.38 3.03 -0.14
C LEU A 452 12.11 2.08 -1.34
N GLU A 453 12.16 0.78 -1.13
CA GLU A 453 12.71 -0.06 -2.18
C GLU A 453 11.68 -0.85 -3.04
N LYS A 454 10.43 -1.04 -2.59
CA LYS A 454 9.42 -1.81 -3.38
C LYS A 454 8.87 -1.07 -4.62
N TYR A 455 8.73 0.25 -4.54
CA TYR A 455 8.06 1.02 -5.61
C TYR A 455 8.97 1.25 -6.82
N ASP A 456 10.29 1.30 -6.65
CA ASP A 456 11.22 1.53 -7.76
C ASP A 456 11.33 0.31 -8.68
N GLU A 457 11.30 -0.91 -8.15
CA GLU A 457 11.33 -2.15 -8.95
C GLU A 457 10.03 -2.34 -9.74
N GLU A 458 8.88 -2.20 -9.09
CA GLU A 458 7.59 -2.28 -9.77
C GLU A 458 7.43 -1.16 -10.82
N PHE A 459 7.94 0.04 -10.52
CA PHE A 459 7.98 1.12 -11.48
C PHE A 459 8.89 0.79 -12.66
N HIS A 460 10.09 0.25 -12.41
CA HIS A 460 11.03 -0.13 -13.47
C HIS A 460 10.49 -1.28 -14.33
N GLU A 461 9.76 -2.23 -13.75
CA GLU A 461 9.04 -3.27 -14.47
C GLU A 461 7.99 -2.66 -15.41
N LEU A 462 7.14 -1.75 -14.88
CA LEU A 462 6.14 -1.03 -15.67
C LEU A 462 6.77 -0.19 -16.78
N GLU A 463 7.84 0.54 -16.48
CA GLU A 463 8.58 1.38 -17.42
C GLU A 463 9.22 0.53 -18.52
N THR A 464 9.82 -0.62 -18.17
CA THR A 464 10.42 -1.55 -19.13
C THR A 464 9.37 -2.12 -20.08
N LYS A 465 8.22 -2.57 -19.55
CA LYS A 465 7.11 -3.07 -20.36
C LYS A 465 6.50 -1.97 -21.24
N TRP A 466 6.34 -0.77 -20.70
CA TRP A 466 5.90 0.40 -21.46
C TRP A 466 6.87 0.74 -22.60
N ASN A 467 8.17 0.73 -22.35
CA ASN A 467 9.19 0.96 -23.37
C ASN A 467 9.19 -0.13 -24.44
N SER A 468 8.99 -1.40 -24.06
CA SER A 468 8.82 -2.51 -24.99
C SER A 468 7.58 -2.32 -25.88
N PHE A 469 6.43 -1.99 -25.29
CA PHE A 469 5.21 -1.70 -26.03
C PHE A 469 5.37 -0.49 -26.97
N LYS A 470 5.96 0.61 -26.50
CA LYS A 470 6.31 1.77 -27.33
C LYS A 470 7.23 1.41 -28.50
N SER A 471 8.19 0.51 -28.31
CA SER A 471 9.05 0.06 -29.39
C SER A 471 8.24 -0.62 -30.49
N LYS A 472 7.25 -1.46 -30.13
CA LYS A 472 6.32 -2.07 -31.09
C LYS A 472 5.46 -1.01 -31.80
N LEU A 473 4.99 0.01 -31.07
CA LEU A 473 4.24 1.13 -31.67
C LEU A 473 5.03 1.91 -32.71
N LYS A 474 6.37 1.90 -32.68
CA LYS A 474 7.17 2.56 -33.73
C LYS A 474 6.92 1.94 -35.11
N GLU A 475 6.68 0.63 -35.16
CA GLU A 475 6.40 -0.12 -36.39
C GLU A 475 4.90 -0.20 -36.69
N ILE A 476 4.07 -0.29 -35.64
CA ILE A 476 2.62 -0.54 -35.74
C ILE A 476 1.78 0.76 -35.70
N ALA A 477 2.31 1.88 -35.19
CA ALA A 477 1.58 3.14 -35.04
C ALA A 477 2.53 4.37 -34.94
N PRO A 478 3.33 4.67 -35.98
CA PRO A 478 4.41 5.65 -35.89
C PRO A 478 3.97 7.09 -35.56
N LYS A 479 2.74 7.47 -35.91
CA LYS A 479 2.17 8.79 -35.54
C LYS A 479 1.88 8.88 -34.04
N VAL A 480 1.32 7.82 -33.45
CA VAL A 480 1.05 7.73 -32.01
C VAL A 480 2.35 7.67 -31.23
N PHE A 481 3.34 6.92 -31.70
CA PHE A 481 4.68 6.90 -31.10
C PHE A 481 5.30 8.30 -30.97
N LYS A 482 5.08 9.19 -31.95
CA LYS A 482 5.56 10.58 -31.88
C LYS A 482 4.81 11.39 -30.81
N ARG A 483 3.52 11.15 -30.60
CA ARG A 483 2.69 11.81 -29.57
C ARG A 483 2.99 11.30 -28.16
N GLU A 484 3.17 10.00 -28.01
CA GLU A 484 3.41 9.30 -26.74
C GLU A 484 4.78 9.57 -26.09
N LYS A 485 5.72 10.21 -26.79
CA LYS A 485 7.05 10.53 -26.24
C LYS A 485 7.00 11.35 -24.94
N ASN A 486 5.86 11.98 -24.63
CA ASN A 486 5.79 13.02 -23.61
C ASN A 486 4.93 12.69 -22.40
N VAL A 487 3.93 11.79 -22.42
CA VAL A 487 2.97 11.68 -21.29
C VAL A 487 3.64 11.17 -20.00
N PHE A 488 4.35 10.04 -20.07
CA PHE A 488 5.03 9.44 -18.90
C PHE A 488 6.13 10.35 -18.35
N THR A 489 6.95 10.93 -19.23
CA THR A 489 8.03 11.86 -18.86
C THR A 489 7.49 13.19 -18.32
N HIS A 490 6.40 13.70 -18.89
CA HIS A 490 5.80 14.98 -18.50
C HIS A 490 5.15 14.88 -17.12
N MET A 491 4.44 13.79 -16.84
CA MET A 491 3.84 13.56 -15.52
C MET A 491 4.90 13.39 -14.42
N ILE A 492 6.06 12.79 -14.71
CA ILE A 492 7.19 12.74 -13.76
C ILE A 492 7.82 14.14 -13.58
N SER A 493 7.91 14.93 -14.66
CA SER A 493 8.43 16.32 -14.59
C SER A 493 7.48 17.30 -13.91
N ASP A 494 6.20 16.96 -13.76
CA ASP A 494 5.16 17.74 -13.08
C ASP A 494 5.12 17.45 -11.56
N GLY A 495 6.23 16.97 -10.99
CA GLY A 495 6.37 16.72 -9.54
C GLY A 495 5.72 15.44 -9.01
N ARG A 496 5.22 14.54 -9.89
CA ARG A 496 4.56 13.29 -9.47
C ARG A 496 5.60 12.19 -9.24
N THR A 497 5.38 11.38 -8.20
CA THR A 497 6.38 10.38 -7.79
C THR A 497 6.19 9.06 -8.52
N LYS A 498 7.27 8.29 -8.70
CA LYS A 498 7.20 6.90 -9.20
C LYS A 498 6.24 6.02 -8.39
N ARG A 499 6.09 6.32 -7.10
CA ARG A 499 5.16 5.66 -6.19
C ARG A 499 3.72 5.85 -6.62
N ASP A 500 3.34 7.05 -7.04
CA ASP A 500 1.97 7.34 -7.47
C ASP A 500 1.62 6.49 -8.69
N PHE A 501 2.57 6.31 -9.61
CA PHE A 501 2.44 5.42 -10.77
C PHE A 501 2.20 3.97 -10.38
N VAL A 502 3.01 3.42 -9.48
CA VAL A 502 2.83 2.04 -9.02
C VAL A 502 1.51 1.87 -8.28
N LYS A 503 1.13 2.82 -7.41
CA LYS A 503 -0.17 2.80 -6.74
C LYS A 503 -1.32 2.82 -7.75
N MET A 504 -1.21 3.61 -8.82
CA MET A 504 -2.25 3.66 -9.85
C MET A 504 -2.36 2.35 -10.63
N ALA A 505 -1.22 1.74 -10.98
CA ALA A 505 -1.18 0.43 -11.62
C ALA A 505 -1.72 -0.69 -10.71
N GLN A 506 -1.39 -0.67 -9.41
CA GLN A 506 -1.89 -1.61 -8.41
C GLN A 506 -3.38 -1.41 -8.14
N GLY A 507 -3.84 -0.17 -8.12
CA GLY A 507 -5.23 0.22 -7.95
C GLY A 507 -6.08 -0.03 -9.20
N THR A 508 -5.48 -0.31 -10.35
CA THR A 508 -6.20 -0.66 -11.58
C THR A 508 -6.75 -2.08 -11.50
N ARG A 509 -8.06 -2.23 -11.75
CA ARG A 509 -8.77 -3.49 -11.61
C ARG A 509 -9.94 -3.66 -12.57
N PRO A 510 -10.21 -4.87 -13.08
CA PRO A 510 -11.45 -5.18 -13.77
C PRO A 510 -12.60 -5.28 -12.78
N PHE A 511 -13.78 -4.86 -13.22
CA PHE A 511 -15.02 -5.04 -12.49
C PHE A 511 -16.17 -5.47 -13.41
N LEU A 512 -17.09 -6.25 -12.85
CA LEU A 512 -18.24 -6.80 -13.56
C LEU A 512 -19.36 -7.18 -12.58
N ALA A 513 -20.55 -7.47 -13.11
CA ALA A 513 -21.64 -8.01 -12.31
C ALA A 513 -21.32 -9.44 -11.83
N ARG A 514 -21.70 -9.76 -10.59
CA ARG A 514 -21.47 -11.07 -9.97
C ARG A 514 -22.11 -12.20 -10.77
N GLU A 515 -23.28 -11.99 -11.36
CA GLU A 515 -23.93 -13.02 -12.18
C GLU A 515 -23.12 -13.34 -13.42
N VAL A 516 -22.47 -12.34 -14.04
CA VAL A 516 -21.59 -12.53 -15.20
C VAL A 516 -20.37 -13.35 -14.81
N PHE A 517 -19.76 -13.10 -13.65
CA PHE A 517 -18.62 -13.89 -13.17
C PHE A 517 -19.00 -15.36 -12.94
N ILE A 518 -20.17 -15.63 -12.34
CA ILE A 518 -20.69 -16.99 -12.15
C ILE A 518 -21.02 -17.66 -13.49
N LEU A 519 -21.52 -16.88 -14.47
CA LEU A 519 -21.85 -17.37 -15.80
C LEU A 519 -20.62 -17.89 -16.56
N MET A 520 -19.42 -17.37 -16.29
CA MET A 520 -18.19 -17.70 -17.02
C MET A 520 -17.88 -19.20 -17.03
N GLU A 521 -18.05 -19.90 -15.90
CA GLU A 521 -17.80 -21.35 -15.84
C GLU A 521 -18.83 -22.14 -16.67
N ARG A 522 -20.10 -21.71 -16.62
CA ARG A 522 -21.17 -22.32 -17.42
C ARG A 522 -20.93 -22.06 -18.90
N PHE A 523 -20.48 -20.86 -19.26
CA PHE A 523 -20.13 -20.50 -20.62
C PHE A 523 -18.98 -21.37 -21.15
N MET A 524 -17.88 -21.49 -20.42
CA MET A 524 -16.76 -22.35 -20.83
C MET A 524 -17.20 -23.80 -21.02
N LYS A 525 -18.00 -24.34 -20.09
CA LYS A 525 -18.54 -25.70 -20.21
C LYS A 525 -19.39 -25.86 -21.46
N PHE A 526 -20.33 -24.95 -21.70
CA PHE A 526 -21.17 -24.96 -22.89
C PHE A 526 -20.35 -24.91 -24.18
N MET A 527 -19.37 -24.01 -24.26
CA MET A 527 -18.50 -23.88 -25.44
C MET A 527 -17.66 -25.14 -25.68
N MET A 528 -17.22 -25.82 -24.62
CA MET A 528 -16.51 -27.10 -24.71
C MET A 528 -17.41 -28.27 -25.14
N GLU A 529 -18.72 -28.18 -24.96
CA GLU A 529 -19.68 -29.22 -25.36
C GLU A 529 -20.17 -29.05 -26.81
N LEU A 530 -19.84 -27.93 -27.46
CA LEU A 530 -20.22 -27.70 -28.86
C LEU A 530 -19.70 -28.82 -29.79
N PRO A 531 -20.52 -29.25 -30.76
CA PRO A 531 -20.09 -30.18 -31.79
C PRO A 531 -19.11 -29.54 -32.79
N GLY A 532 -18.43 -30.38 -33.56
CA GLY A 532 -17.60 -29.94 -34.68
C GLY A 532 -16.27 -29.29 -34.27
N ARG A 533 -15.71 -28.49 -35.19
CA ARG A 533 -14.35 -27.94 -35.08
C ARG A 533 -14.23 -26.90 -33.96
N GLU A 534 -15.22 -26.03 -33.81
CA GLU A 534 -15.18 -24.96 -32.81
C GLU A 534 -15.15 -25.52 -31.39
N GLY A 535 -16.06 -26.45 -31.05
CA GLY A 535 -16.04 -27.07 -29.73
C GLY A 535 -14.75 -27.86 -29.44
N LYS A 536 -14.11 -28.44 -30.46
CA LYS A 536 -12.77 -29.04 -30.30
C LYS A 536 -11.73 -27.99 -29.90
N ASN A 537 -11.74 -26.83 -30.57
CA ASN A 537 -10.83 -25.75 -30.27
C ASN A 537 -11.07 -25.18 -28.85
N TYR A 538 -12.33 -25.01 -28.44
CA TYR A 538 -12.66 -24.55 -27.08
C TYR A 538 -12.27 -25.55 -25.99
N ARG A 539 -12.41 -26.86 -26.22
CA ARG A 539 -11.88 -27.89 -25.29
C ARG A 539 -10.38 -27.73 -25.08
N GLU A 540 -9.64 -27.35 -26.11
CA GLU A 540 -8.20 -27.12 -25.98
C GLU A 540 -7.86 -25.84 -25.21
N ILE A 541 -8.62 -24.76 -25.42
CA ILE A 541 -8.41 -23.47 -24.74
C ILE A 541 -8.85 -23.52 -23.28
N TYR A 542 -10.02 -24.11 -22.97
CA TYR A 542 -10.67 -24.01 -21.67
C TYR A 542 -10.41 -25.18 -20.70
N LYS A 543 -9.76 -26.27 -21.13
CA LYS A 543 -9.61 -27.51 -20.32
C LYS A 543 -9.21 -27.32 -18.85
N ASP A 544 -8.39 -26.32 -18.56
CA ASP A 544 -7.83 -26.05 -17.23
C ASP A 544 -8.18 -24.64 -16.71
N MET A 545 -9.02 -23.88 -17.42
CA MET A 545 -9.35 -22.50 -17.08
C MET A 545 -10.47 -22.41 -16.04
N LYS A 546 -10.32 -21.47 -15.11
CA LYS A 546 -11.38 -21.02 -14.20
C LYS A 546 -11.87 -19.62 -14.58
N ALA A 547 -12.93 -19.13 -13.92
CA ALA A 547 -13.46 -17.81 -14.21
C ALA A 547 -12.41 -16.67 -14.18
N PRO A 548 -11.46 -16.60 -13.21
CA PRO A 548 -10.38 -15.60 -13.26
C PRO A 548 -9.47 -15.72 -14.49
N ASP A 549 -9.18 -16.96 -14.93
CA ASP A 549 -8.36 -17.20 -16.13
C ASP A 549 -9.09 -16.74 -17.38
N LEU A 550 -10.42 -16.91 -17.43
CA LEU A 550 -11.25 -16.39 -18.51
C LEU A 550 -11.27 -14.87 -18.52
N VAL A 551 -11.43 -14.20 -17.36
CA VAL A 551 -11.32 -12.72 -17.27
C VAL A 551 -9.96 -12.26 -17.84
N LYS A 552 -8.87 -12.92 -17.43
CA LYS A 552 -7.53 -12.62 -17.94
C LYS A 552 -7.46 -12.81 -19.46
N ARG A 553 -8.01 -13.91 -20.00
CA ARG A 553 -8.06 -14.15 -21.45
C ARG A 553 -8.84 -13.05 -22.18
N LEU A 554 -10.03 -12.70 -21.70
CA LEU A 554 -10.91 -11.70 -22.31
C LEU A 554 -10.30 -10.29 -22.33
N LEU A 555 -9.39 -9.98 -21.41
CA LEU A 555 -8.66 -8.70 -21.40
C LEU A 555 -7.37 -8.76 -22.24
N PHE A 556 -6.59 -9.85 -22.15
CA PHE A 556 -5.24 -9.92 -22.72
C PHE A 556 -5.22 -10.30 -24.19
N LYS A 557 -6.24 -11.02 -24.68
CA LYS A 557 -6.30 -11.54 -26.05
C LYS A 557 -7.05 -10.62 -27.03
N ARG A 558 -7.32 -9.37 -26.64
CA ARG A 558 -7.86 -8.33 -27.53
C ARG A 558 -6.79 -7.79 -28.51
N PRO A 559 -7.13 -7.46 -29.76
CA PRO A 559 -6.27 -6.67 -30.63
C PRO A 559 -6.08 -5.24 -30.08
N ILE A 560 -5.11 -4.50 -30.64
CA ILE A 560 -4.85 -3.11 -30.24
C ILE A 560 -6.05 -2.23 -30.62
N VAL A 561 -6.56 -2.40 -31.84
CA VAL A 561 -7.70 -1.65 -32.40
C VAL A 561 -8.69 -2.62 -33.00
N PHE A 562 -9.99 -2.36 -32.81
CA PHE A 562 -11.08 -3.14 -33.38
C PHE A 562 -12.37 -2.31 -33.45
N PHE A 563 -12.79 -1.90 -34.64
CA PHE A 563 -13.92 -0.98 -34.80
C PHE A 563 -14.56 -1.09 -36.20
N MET A 564 -15.68 -0.36 -36.40
CA MET A 564 -16.49 -0.30 -37.63
C MET A 564 -17.20 -1.62 -38.01
N LYS A 565 -18.17 -1.55 -38.92
CA LYS A 565 -18.92 -2.71 -39.43
C LYS A 565 -18.09 -3.75 -40.20
N ASP A 566 -16.88 -3.43 -40.65
CA ASP A 566 -15.99 -4.33 -41.40
C ASP A 566 -14.93 -5.01 -40.51
N ASP A 567 -14.95 -4.76 -39.19
CA ASP A 567 -14.00 -5.29 -38.21
C ASP A 567 -12.55 -4.86 -38.52
N ARG A 568 -12.36 -3.57 -38.82
CA ARG A 568 -11.02 -2.99 -38.99
C ARG A 568 -10.21 -3.23 -37.74
N THR A 569 -9.07 -3.90 -37.92
CA THR A 569 -8.30 -4.43 -36.80
C THR A 569 -6.82 -4.10 -36.95
N VAL A 570 -6.20 -3.75 -35.82
CA VAL A 570 -4.73 -3.75 -35.67
C VAL A 570 -4.37 -4.85 -34.68
N MET A 571 -3.73 -5.90 -35.18
CA MET A 571 -3.25 -7.01 -34.36
C MET A 571 -2.03 -6.59 -33.52
N ARG A 572 -1.75 -7.35 -32.45
CA ARG A 572 -0.64 -7.06 -31.52
C ARG A 572 0.75 -7.31 -32.12
N SER A 573 0.85 -8.23 -33.07
CA SER A 573 2.11 -8.73 -33.64
C SER A 573 2.36 -8.32 -35.09
N THR A 574 1.42 -7.63 -35.73
CA THR A 574 1.48 -7.33 -37.17
C THR A 574 1.65 -5.82 -37.39
N PRO A 575 2.56 -5.39 -38.29
CA PRO A 575 2.72 -3.99 -38.68
C PRO A 575 1.43 -3.36 -39.19
N PHE A 576 1.33 -2.03 -39.08
CA PHE A 576 0.14 -1.26 -39.42
C PHE A 576 -0.32 -1.45 -40.87
N LYS A 577 -1.38 -2.24 -41.09
CA LYS A 577 -2.12 -2.28 -42.35
C LYS A 577 -3.61 -2.44 -42.03
N LEU A 578 -4.35 -1.33 -42.15
CA LEU A 578 -5.77 -1.20 -41.78
C LEU A 578 -6.71 -2.22 -42.46
N GLU A 579 -6.23 -2.88 -43.52
CA GLU A 579 -7.05 -3.65 -44.47
C GLU A 579 -6.86 -5.18 -44.39
N THR A 580 -5.89 -5.70 -43.63
CA THR A 580 -5.42 -7.09 -43.82
C THR A 580 -6.39 -8.19 -43.36
N VAL A 581 -7.40 -7.88 -42.54
CA VAL A 581 -8.27 -8.90 -41.88
C VAL A 581 -9.77 -8.54 -41.83
N ALA A 582 -10.21 -7.51 -42.56
CA ALA A 582 -11.61 -7.10 -42.58
C ALA A 582 -12.52 -8.29 -42.97
N ASN A 583 -13.58 -8.53 -42.19
CA ASN A 583 -14.49 -9.68 -42.31
C ASN A 583 -13.90 -11.10 -42.08
N MET A 584 -12.63 -11.24 -41.68
CA MET A 584 -12.03 -12.55 -41.36
C MET A 584 -12.32 -12.99 -39.92
N TRP A 585 -12.70 -12.07 -39.03
CA TRP A 585 -12.92 -12.33 -37.60
C TRP A 585 -13.95 -13.41 -37.29
N LYS A 586 -14.94 -13.59 -38.19
CA LYS A 586 -15.96 -14.64 -38.08
C LYS A 586 -15.40 -16.06 -38.08
N PHE A 587 -14.15 -16.25 -38.50
CA PHE A 587 -13.50 -17.57 -38.58
C PHE A 587 -12.54 -17.87 -37.41
N VAL A 588 -12.40 -16.95 -36.45
CA VAL A 588 -11.48 -17.11 -35.30
C VAL A 588 -11.82 -18.37 -34.50
N ALA A 589 -13.09 -18.60 -34.15
CA ALA A 589 -13.54 -19.78 -33.39
C ALA A 589 -13.14 -21.11 -34.06
N ALA A 590 -13.19 -21.16 -35.40
CA ALA A 590 -12.88 -22.35 -36.19
C ALA A 590 -11.37 -22.52 -36.48
N THR A 591 -10.53 -21.59 -36.06
CA THR A 591 -9.09 -21.55 -36.35
C THR A 591 -8.30 -21.46 -35.06
N LEU A 592 -7.80 -22.59 -34.57
CA LEU A 592 -7.10 -22.65 -33.28
C LEU A 592 -5.74 -21.95 -33.30
N GLU A 593 -4.95 -22.16 -34.35
CA GLU A 593 -3.56 -21.70 -34.49
C GLU A 593 -3.36 -20.95 -35.82
N ASP A 594 -2.17 -20.35 -35.96
CA ASP A 594 -1.79 -19.56 -37.13
C ASP A 594 -1.91 -20.39 -38.44
N LYS A 595 -2.43 -19.75 -39.47
CA LYS A 595 -2.58 -20.30 -40.83
C LYS A 595 -1.74 -19.57 -41.86
N GLY A 596 -0.89 -18.63 -41.45
CA GLY A 596 -0.17 -17.72 -42.34
C GLY A 596 -0.98 -16.47 -42.70
N ASP A 597 -0.37 -15.57 -43.47
CA ASP A 597 -1.01 -14.37 -44.06
C ASP A 597 -1.72 -13.42 -43.08
N ASN A 598 -1.25 -13.32 -41.83
CA ASN A 598 -1.84 -12.44 -40.80
C ASN A 598 -3.31 -12.78 -40.44
N PHE A 599 -3.70 -14.05 -40.51
CA PHE A 599 -5.05 -14.49 -40.11
C PHE A 599 -5.24 -14.47 -38.57
N PRO A 600 -6.35 -13.96 -38.01
CA PRO A 600 -6.59 -14.00 -36.57
C PRO A 600 -7.10 -15.39 -36.13
N TYR A 601 -6.53 -15.94 -35.05
CA TYR A 601 -6.83 -17.30 -34.58
C TYR A 601 -7.06 -17.37 -33.07
N LEU A 602 -7.82 -18.37 -32.62
CA LEU A 602 -8.41 -18.46 -31.28
C LEU A 602 -7.38 -18.47 -30.14
N ARG A 603 -6.20 -19.07 -30.34
CA ARG A 603 -5.16 -19.09 -29.30
C ARG A 603 -4.67 -17.66 -28.97
N GLU A 604 -4.67 -16.76 -29.96
CA GLU A 604 -4.24 -15.37 -29.79
C GLU A 604 -5.37 -14.33 -29.73
N TYR A 605 -6.55 -14.62 -30.24
CA TYR A 605 -7.65 -13.65 -30.34
C TYR A 605 -8.98 -14.22 -29.89
N LEU A 606 -9.91 -13.30 -29.56
CA LEU A 606 -11.25 -13.64 -29.11
C LEU A 606 -12.18 -13.94 -30.29
N SER A 607 -12.99 -14.99 -30.17
CA SER A 607 -14.12 -15.21 -31.07
C SER A 607 -15.27 -14.23 -30.80
N TYR A 608 -16.26 -14.11 -31.71
CA TYR A 608 -17.45 -13.29 -31.45
C TYR A 608 -18.21 -13.69 -30.18
N ASP A 609 -18.30 -14.97 -29.85
CA ASP A 609 -18.98 -15.43 -28.64
C ASP A 609 -18.17 -15.10 -27.37
N GLU A 610 -16.83 -15.10 -27.44
CA GLU A 610 -15.99 -14.57 -26.36
C GLU A 610 -16.10 -13.04 -26.25
N ILE A 611 -16.21 -12.31 -27.37
CA ILE A 611 -16.35 -10.85 -27.37
C ILE A 611 -17.66 -10.41 -26.70
N LEU A 612 -18.76 -11.17 -26.87
CA LEU A 612 -20.01 -10.92 -26.13
C LEU A 612 -19.83 -10.98 -24.61
N LEU A 613 -19.01 -11.90 -24.11
CA LEU A 613 -18.70 -11.98 -22.68
C LEU A 613 -17.68 -10.90 -22.26
N SER A 614 -16.69 -10.64 -23.12
CA SER A 614 -15.69 -9.58 -22.95
C SER A 614 -16.32 -8.18 -22.83
N SER A 615 -17.44 -7.95 -23.53
CA SER A 615 -18.17 -6.68 -23.51
C SER A 615 -18.93 -6.43 -22.19
N LEU A 616 -18.95 -7.41 -21.27
CA LEU A 616 -19.52 -7.29 -19.93
C LEU A 616 -18.46 -7.01 -18.84
N ILE A 617 -17.20 -6.83 -19.23
CA ILE A 617 -16.08 -6.54 -18.32
C ILE A 617 -15.65 -5.08 -18.50
N SER A 618 -15.68 -4.34 -17.39
CA SER A 618 -15.23 -2.96 -17.33
C SER A 618 -13.88 -2.85 -16.59
N MET A 619 -13.17 -1.74 -16.79
CA MET A 619 -11.88 -1.47 -16.13
C MET A 619 -11.96 -0.21 -15.31
N SER A 620 -11.43 -0.21 -14.09
CA SER A 620 -11.39 0.92 -13.16
C SER A 620 -9.95 1.27 -12.81
N THR A 621 -9.56 2.53 -13.01
CA THR A 621 -8.19 3.01 -12.78
C THR A 621 -8.19 4.34 -12.03
N PRO A 622 -7.54 4.43 -10.86
CA PRO A 622 -7.19 5.73 -10.30
C PRO A 622 -6.20 6.45 -11.22
N THR A 623 -6.46 7.72 -11.49
CA THR A 623 -5.67 8.52 -12.42
C THR A 623 -5.57 9.97 -11.97
N TYR A 624 -4.52 10.62 -12.44
CA TYR A 624 -4.47 12.07 -12.52
C TYR A 624 -4.92 12.50 -13.90
N PHE A 625 -5.69 13.58 -13.94
CA PHE A 625 -6.05 14.19 -15.20
C PHE A 625 -5.03 15.26 -15.58
N VAL A 626 -4.93 15.54 -16.88
CA VAL A 626 -4.07 16.61 -17.44
C VAL A 626 -4.88 17.66 -18.24
N SER A 627 -6.18 17.43 -18.36
CA SER A 627 -7.18 18.33 -18.94
C SER A 627 -8.57 17.88 -18.50
N ASP A 628 -9.61 18.66 -18.81
CA ASP A 628 -11.01 18.33 -18.56
C ASP A 628 -11.53 17.11 -19.36
N GLY A 629 -10.82 16.69 -20.41
CA GLY A 629 -11.22 15.61 -21.32
C GLY A 629 -11.87 16.09 -22.62
N SER A 630 -11.96 17.40 -22.86
CA SER A 630 -12.46 17.96 -24.12
C SER A 630 -11.41 17.93 -25.24
N LEU A 631 -11.83 17.66 -26.49
CA LEU A 631 -10.94 17.64 -27.65
C LEU A 631 -10.42 19.06 -27.98
N GLY A 632 -9.13 19.18 -28.26
CA GLY A 632 -8.53 20.38 -28.87
C GLY A 632 -7.94 21.41 -27.91
N LYS A 633 -7.97 21.19 -26.59
CA LYS A 633 -7.24 22.03 -25.64
C LYS A 633 -5.89 21.38 -25.26
N PRO A 634 -4.77 22.14 -25.26
CA PRO A 634 -3.49 21.65 -24.74
C PRO A 634 -3.58 21.37 -23.24
N PHE A 635 -2.51 20.81 -22.65
CA PHE A 635 -2.32 20.70 -21.20
C PHE A 635 -2.80 21.98 -20.50
N GLN A 636 -3.78 21.83 -19.61
CA GLN A 636 -4.38 22.96 -18.90
C GLN A 636 -3.70 23.11 -17.52
N THR A 637 -3.71 24.33 -16.98
CA THR A 637 -3.34 24.58 -15.59
C THR A 637 -4.33 23.90 -14.64
N SER A 638 -3.88 23.45 -13.47
CA SER A 638 -4.65 22.60 -12.55
C SER A 638 -5.97 23.20 -12.03
N ASP A 639 -6.18 24.50 -12.20
CA ASP A 639 -7.32 25.22 -11.60
C ASP A 639 -8.61 25.12 -12.45
N ASP A 640 -8.52 24.66 -13.71
CA ASP A 640 -9.66 24.64 -14.65
C ASP A 640 -10.37 23.28 -14.77
N PHE A 641 -9.82 22.23 -14.14
CA PHE A 641 -10.34 20.86 -14.22
C PHE A 641 -10.03 20.08 -12.93
N ILE A 642 -10.68 18.93 -12.74
CA ILE A 642 -10.40 18.04 -11.61
C ILE A 642 -9.05 17.36 -11.84
N SER A 643 -8.10 17.54 -10.94
CA SER A 643 -6.75 16.98 -11.11
C SER A 643 -6.63 15.48 -10.83
N GLN A 644 -7.55 14.89 -10.06
CA GLN A 644 -7.51 13.48 -9.64
C GLN A 644 -8.88 12.82 -9.63
N GLY A 645 -8.95 11.55 -10.00
CA GLY A 645 -10.17 10.77 -9.90
C GLY A 645 -10.00 9.30 -10.28
N ILE A 646 -11.13 8.60 -10.41
CA ILE A 646 -11.18 7.25 -10.95
C ILE A 646 -11.78 7.32 -12.35
N LEU A 647 -11.09 6.75 -13.33
CA LEU A 647 -11.57 6.68 -14.70
C LEU A 647 -11.84 5.22 -15.11
N CYS A 648 -13.05 4.99 -15.61
CA CYS A 648 -13.58 3.67 -15.90
C CYS A 648 -13.88 3.47 -17.39
N GLY A 649 -13.36 2.39 -17.99
CA GLY A 649 -13.73 1.99 -19.35
C GLY A 649 -14.98 1.11 -19.32
N LEU A 650 -16.08 1.56 -19.93
CA LEU A 650 -17.34 0.82 -20.00
C LEU A 650 -17.69 0.46 -21.43
N VAL A 651 -18.06 -0.80 -21.63
CA VAL A 651 -18.41 -1.30 -22.97
C VAL A 651 -19.92 -1.25 -23.21
N GLY A 652 -20.33 -0.60 -24.30
CA GLY A 652 -21.71 -0.55 -24.76
C GLY A 652 -22.08 -1.71 -25.71
N ALA A 653 -23.34 -1.75 -26.14
CA ALA A 653 -23.80 -2.73 -27.13
C ALA A 653 -23.32 -2.38 -28.55
N ARG A 654 -22.81 -3.37 -29.30
CA ARG A 654 -22.40 -3.21 -30.70
C ARG A 654 -23.54 -3.65 -31.63
N LEU A 655 -24.20 -2.68 -32.24
CA LEU A 655 -25.38 -2.88 -33.11
C LEU A 655 -25.10 -2.56 -34.59
N GLU A 656 -23.93 -2.01 -34.92
CA GLU A 656 -23.57 -1.66 -36.30
C GLU A 656 -23.28 -2.89 -37.20
N LYS A 657 -22.89 -4.02 -36.60
CA LYS A 657 -22.56 -5.26 -37.33
C LYS A 657 -23.77 -6.18 -37.37
N GLU A 658 -24.50 -6.14 -38.50
CA GLU A 658 -25.66 -7.01 -38.71
C GLU A 658 -25.31 -8.49 -38.50
N ASN A 659 -26.16 -9.22 -37.77
CA ASN A 659 -26.04 -10.65 -37.44
C ASN A 659 -24.92 -11.08 -36.50
N PHE A 660 -24.10 -10.16 -35.99
CA PHE A 660 -23.08 -10.46 -34.99
C PHE A 660 -23.32 -9.64 -33.72
N MET A 661 -22.59 -9.98 -32.64
CA MET A 661 -22.63 -9.24 -31.38
C MET A 661 -24.04 -9.05 -30.83
N GLU A 662 -24.37 -7.89 -30.26
CA GLU A 662 -25.70 -7.65 -29.69
C GLU A 662 -26.80 -7.49 -30.76
N HIS A 663 -26.46 -7.16 -32.02
CA HIS A 663 -27.44 -7.00 -33.10
C HIS A 663 -28.29 -8.27 -33.32
N ARG A 664 -27.68 -9.46 -33.22
CA ARG A 664 -28.38 -10.76 -33.45
C ARG A 664 -29.51 -11.05 -32.46
N PHE A 665 -29.52 -10.40 -31.30
CA PHE A 665 -30.57 -10.54 -30.28
C PHE A 665 -31.62 -9.42 -30.33
N LEU A 666 -31.37 -8.38 -31.11
CA LEU A 666 -32.12 -7.13 -30.99
C LEU A 666 -33.37 -7.08 -31.88
N PHE A 667 -33.31 -7.69 -33.06
CA PHE A 667 -34.39 -7.65 -34.05
C PHE A 667 -35.00 -9.04 -34.25
N PRO A 668 -36.33 -9.13 -34.52
CA PRO A 668 -36.95 -10.39 -34.88
C PRO A 668 -36.42 -10.90 -36.23
N ARG A 669 -36.47 -12.21 -36.45
CA ARG A 669 -35.99 -12.85 -37.69
C ARG A 669 -36.96 -12.58 -38.85
N ASP A 670 -36.42 -12.22 -40.01
CA ASP A 670 -37.19 -12.18 -41.25
C ASP A 670 -37.27 -13.59 -41.86
N SER A 671 -38.47 -14.17 -41.91
CA SER A 671 -38.71 -15.52 -42.46
C SER A 671 -38.43 -15.63 -43.95
N ASN A 672 -38.32 -14.51 -44.68
CA ASN A 672 -38.06 -14.48 -46.12
C ASN A 672 -36.57 -14.29 -46.47
N ASN A 673 -35.71 -14.05 -45.48
CA ASN A 673 -34.30 -13.77 -45.71
C ASN A 673 -33.45 -15.04 -45.51
N LEU A 674 -33.31 -15.85 -46.57
CA LEU A 674 -32.54 -17.11 -46.58
C LEU A 674 -31.06 -16.96 -46.14
N LYS A 675 -30.52 -15.73 -46.08
CA LYS A 675 -29.16 -15.46 -45.54
C LYS A 675 -29.06 -15.71 -44.04
N PHE A 676 -30.18 -15.71 -43.32
CA PHE A 676 -30.23 -15.93 -41.87
C PHE A 676 -30.19 -17.41 -41.47
N ASP A 677 -30.42 -18.36 -42.39
CA ASP A 677 -30.83 -19.73 -42.05
C ASP A 677 -29.71 -20.79 -42.13
N SER A 678 -28.45 -20.42 -41.90
CA SER A 678 -27.31 -21.35 -41.99
C SER A 678 -26.68 -21.77 -40.65
N GLY A 679 -27.47 -21.86 -39.57
CA GLY A 679 -26.98 -22.37 -38.28
C GLY A 679 -26.31 -21.30 -37.40
N VAL A 680 -27.04 -20.21 -37.18
CA VAL A 680 -26.61 -19.00 -36.48
C VAL A 680 -26.08 -19.32 -35.08
N HIS A 681 -24.78 -19.04 -34.86
CA HIS A 681 -24.06 -19.07 -33.59
C HIS A 681 -24.63 -20.00 -32.52
N GLN A 682 -24.04 -21.20 -32.38
CA GLN A 682 -24.51 -22.22 -31.45
C GLN A 682 -24.63 -21.73 -29.98
N ALA A 683 -23.93 -20.65 -29.62
CA ALA A 683 -24.03 -19.98 -28.32
C ALA A 683 -25.26 -19.07 -28.10
N ASP A 684 -26.07 -18.76 -29.12
CA ASP A 684 -27.32 -18.00 -28.96
C ASP A 684 -28.22 -18.59 -27.87
N LEU A 685 -28.40 -19.90 -27.92
CA LEU A 685 -29.24 -20.63 -26.97
C LEU A 685 -28.73 -20.49 -25.53
N PHE A 686 -27.41 -20.49 -25.35
CA PHE A 686 -26.81 -20.27 -24.03
C PHE A 686 -27.21 -18.91 -23.46
N TRP A 687 -27.06 -17.83 -24.23
CA TRP A 687 -27.41 -16.48 -23.80
C TRP A 687 -28.91 -16.31 -23.54
N ILE A 688 -29.74 -16.84 -24.44
CA ILE A 688 -31.19 -16.78 -24.33
C ILE A 688 -31.68 -17.46 -23.05
N LEU A 689 -31.20 -18.68 -22.77
CA LEU A 689 -31.69 -19.46 -21.64
C LEU A 689 -31.07 -19.04 -20.30
N ASN A 690 -29.81 -18.59 -20.27
CA ASN A 690 -29.10 -18.34 -19.02
C ASN A 690 -29.02 -16.87 -18.61
N VAL A 691 -29.18 -15.94 -19.55
CA VAL A 691 -28.93 -14.50 -19.31
C VAL A 691 -30.15 -13.65 -19.64
N TYR A 692 -30.88 -13.98 -20.71
CA TYR A 692 -31.98 -13.17 -21.21
C TYR A 692 -33.34 -13.91 -21.34
N PRO A 693 -33.72 -14.84 -20.44
CA PRO A 693 -34.94 -15.63 -20.62
C PRO A 693 -36.21 -14.75 -20.69
N GLU A 694 -36.25 -13.65 -19.94
CA GLU A 694 -37.37 -12.71 -19.93
C GLU A 694 -37.53 -11.90 -21.22
N ALA A 695 -36.45 -11.75 -21.99
CA ALA A 695 -36.47 -11.09 -23.30
C ALA A 695 -36.83 -12.05 -24.44
N PHE A 696 -36.85 -13.36 -24.16
CA PHE A 696 -37.09 -14.45 -25.10
C PHE A 696 -37.95 -15.54 -24.46
N PRO A 697 -39.24 -15.26 -24.18
CA PRO A 697 -40.12 -16.15 -23.42
C PRO A 697 -40.33 -17.52 -24.07
N GLU A 698 -40.16 -17.63 -25.39
CA GLU A 698 -40.24 -18.89 -26.13
C GLU A 698 -38.89 -19.62 -26.27
N GLY A 699 -37.84 -19.17 -25.57
CA GLY A 699 -36.50 -19.78 -25.60
C GLY A 699 -35.77 -19.64 -26.93
N LYS A 700 -36.25 -18.76 -27.82
CA LYS A 700 -35.69 -18.50 -29.16
C LYS A 700 -35.92 -17.05 -29.58
N ILE A 701 -35.16 -16.61 -30.59
CA ILE A 701 -35.42 -15.33 -31.26
C ILE A 701 -36.68 -15.50 -32.14
N PRO A 702 -37.72 -14.67 -31.97
CA PRO A 702 -38.97 -14.83 -32.71
C PRO A 702 -38.84 -14.44 -34.19
N ALA A 703 -39.70 -15.00 -35.03
CA ALA A 703 -39.93 -14.47 -36.37
C ALA A 703 -40.74 -13.17 -36.29
N LEU A 704 -40.56 -12.28 -37.26
CA LEU A 704 -41.28 -11.01 -37.34
C LEU A 704 -42.81 -11.25 -37.33
N SER A 705 -43.29 -12.28 -38.03
CA SER A 705 -44.71 -12.66 -38.02
C SER A 705 -45.22 -13.08 -36.64
N ASP A 706 -44.38 -13.71 -35.81
CA ASP A 706 -44.76 -14.16 -34.48
C ASP A 706 -44.91 -12.97 -33.53
N VAL A 707 -44.04 -11.97 -33.64
CA VAL A 707 -44.16 -10.72 -32.88
C VAL A 707 -45.49 -10.03 -33.18
N TYR A 708 -45.93 -10.01 -34.44
CA TYR A 708 -47.22 -9.43 -34.82
C TYR A 708 -48.43 -10.28 -34.41
N LYS A 709 -48.35 -11.61 -34.51
CA LYS A 709 -49.47 -12.52 -34.20
C LYS A 709 -49.67 -12.74 -32.69
N LYS A 710 -48.58 -12.73 -31.92
CA LYS A 710 -48.56 -13.02 -30.48
C LYS A 710 -48.27 -11.76 -29.67
N GLN A 711 -48.99 -10.67 -29.96
CA GLN A 711 -48.77 -9.37 -29.28
C GLN A 711 -48.86 -9.51 -27.75
N ASN A 712 -49.78 -10.31 -27.23
CA ASN A 712 -49.91 -10.57 -25.80
C ASN A 712 -48.64 -11.14 -25.13
N ILE A 713 -47.75 -11.78 -25.88
CA ILE A 713 -46.47 -12.31 -25.38
C ILE A 713 -45.34 -11.30 -25.55
N TYR A 714 -45.31 -10.59 -26.69
CA TYR A 714 -44.19 -9.74 -27.09
C TYR A 714 -44.39 -8.25 -26.81
N ASP A 715 -45.57 -7.84 -26.35
CA ASP A 715 -45.84 -6.47 -25.92
C ASP A 715 -44.89 -6.07 -24.78
N GLY A 716 -44.37 -4.85 -24.85
CA GLY A 716 -43.31 -4.36 -23.96
C GLY A 716 -41.94 -5.06 -24.08
N ILE A 717 -41.81 -6.15 -24.86
CA ILE A 717 -40.52 -6.75 -25.23
C ILE A 717 -39.97 -6.07 -26.47
N TYR A 718 -40.78 -6.00 -27.53
CA TYR A 718 -40.43 -5.34 -28.79
C TYR A 718 -41.16 -4.00 -28.92
N VAL A 719 -40.42 -2.90 -28.86
CA VAL A 719 -40.97 -1.55 -29.05
C VAL A 719 -40.41 -0.99 -30.35
N LYS A 720 -41.29 -0.65 -31.30
CA LYS A 720 -40.91 -0.23 -32.66
C LYS A 720 -39.93 -1.20 -33.34
N GLY A 721 -40.11 -2.50 -33.10
CA GLY A 721 -39.28 -3.56 -33.68
C GLY A 721 -37.96 -3.85 -32.94
N ILE A 722 -37.66 -3.15 -31.84
CA ILE A 722 -36.42 -3.31 -31.07
C ILE A 722 -36.72 -4.08 -29.78
N ASN A 723 -35.96 -5.15 -29.50
CA ASN A 723 -36.02 -5.88 -28.23
C ASN A 723 -35.44 -5.03 -27.07
N VAL A 724 -36.28 -4.18 -26.48
CA VAL A 724 -35.87 -3.24 -25.44
C VAL A 724 -35.56 -3.94 -24.12
N LYS A 725 -36.20 -5.09 -23.82
CA LYS A 725 -35.88 -5.87 -22.60
C LYS A 725 -34.47 -6.45 -22.65
N TYR A 726 -34.09 -7.05 -23.78
CA TYR A 726 -32.72 -7.54 -23.99
C TYR A 726 -31.71 -6.40 -23.86
N LEU A 727 -31.90 -5.31 -24.62
CA LEU A 727 -30.93 -4.22 -24.67
C LEU A 727 -30.77 -3.53 -23.32
N LYS A 728 -31.87 -3.34 -22.58
CA LYS A 728 -31.83 -2.79 -21.20
C LYS A 728 -31.01 -3.68 -20.27
N LYS A 729 -31.27 -4.99 -20.26
CA LYS A 729 -30.52 -5.95 -19.43
C LYS A 729 -29.05 -6.02 -19.83
N ARG A 730 -28.74 -5.93 -21.13
CA ARG A 730 -27.36 -5.88 -21.60
C ARG A 730 -26.63 -4.62 -21.12
N LEU A 731 -27.27 -3.45 -21.22
CA LEU A 731 -26.68 -2.18 -20.75
C LEU A 731 -26.52 -2.16 -19.23
N SER A 732 -27.45 -2.78 -18.49
CA SER A 732 -27.41 -2.84 -17.02
C SER A 732 -26.15 -3.54 -16.49
N PHE A 733 -25.64 -4.55 -17.20
CA PHE A 733 -24.39 -5.23 -16.84
C PHE A 733 -23.14 -4.34 -16.94
N SER A 734 -23.20 -3.21 -17.65
CA SER A 734 -22.10 -2.23 -17.69
C SER A 734 -22.31 -1.10 -16.67
N VAL A 735 -23.53 -0.55 -16.59
CA VAL A 735 -23.79 0.68 -15.82
C VAL A 735 -24.02 0.44 -14.33
N ILE A 736 -24.63 -0.68 -13.92
CA ILE A 736 -24.88 -0.96 -12.50
C ILE A 736 -23.56 -1.25 -11.75
N PRO A 737 -22.66 -2.12 -12.27
CA PRO A 737 -21.37 -2.36 -11.62
C PRO A 737 -20.50 -1.11 -11.52
N LEU A 738 -20.66 -0.11 -12.40
CA LEU A 738 -19.96 1.17 -12.30
C LEU A 738 -20.40 1.97 -11.07
N ILE A 739 -21.71 2.01 -10.79
CA ILE A 739 -22.24 2.70 -9.61
C ILE A 739 -21.70 2.03 -8.33
N GLU A 740 -21.69 0.70 -8.31
CA GLU A 740 -21.17 -0.08 -7.19
C GLU A 740 -19.65 0.04 -7.02
N GLU A 741 -18.89 0.03 -8.12
CA GLU A 741 -17.45 0.35 -8.11
C GLU A 741 -17.22 1.76 -7.57
N GLY A 742 -18.07 2.72 -7.92
CA GLY A 742 -18.02 4.08 -7.40
C GLY A 742 -18.14 4.10 -5.88
N VAL A 743 -19.15 3.43 -5.32
CA VAL A 743 -19.30 3.28 -3.86
C VAL A 743 -18.09 2.60 -3.24
N ALA A 744 -17.60 1.51 -3.84
CA ALA A 744 -16.42 0.80 -3.35
C ALA A 744 -15.17 1.69 -3.31
N ARG A 745 -14.98 2.56 -4.30
CA ARG A 745 -13.91 3.57 -4.32
C ARG A 745 -14.12 4.65 -3.27
N GLY A 746 -15.36 5.09 -3.04
CA GLY A 746 -15.67 6.02 -1.95
C GLY A 746 -15.25 5.50 -0.59
N ILE A 747 -15.52 4.22 -0.32
CA ILE A 747 -15.09 3.53 0.90
C ILE A 747 -13.55 3.44 0.96
N GLU A 748 -12.92 3.01 -0.13
CA GLU A 748 -11.46 2.84 -0.24
C GLU A 748 -10.70 4.15 0.01
N TYR A 749 -11.18 5.26 -0.55
CA TYR A 749 -10.57 6.59 -0.44
C TYR A 749 -11.16 7.42 0.71
N LYS A 750 -12.09 6.86 1.49
CA LYS A 750 -12.80 7.55 2.59
C LYS A 750 -13.40 8.89 2.16
N SER A 751 -13.98 8.91 0.96
CA SER A 751 -14.54 10.11 0.35
C SER A 751 -15.95 9.84 -0.18
N LYS A 752 -16.75 10.90 -0.23
CA LYS A 752 -18.00 10.90 -0.96
C LYS A 752 -17.71 10.87 -2.46
N VAL A 753 -18.60 10.27 -3.24
CA VAL A 753 -18.39 10.03 -4.67
C VAL A 753 -19.50 10.61 -5.52
N VAL A 754 -19.06 11.09 -6.69
CA VAL A 754 -19.92 11.40 -7.82
C VAL A 754 -19.58 10.41 -8.93
N VAL A 755 -20.58 9.72 -9.47
CA VAL A 755 -20.40 8.77 -10.57
C VAL A 755 -20.85 9.41 -11.88
N SER A 756 -20.13 9.21 -12.98
CA SER A 756 -20.55 9.70 -14.31
C SER A 756 -20.67 8.57 -15.32
N VAL A 757 -21.86 8.42 -15.90
CA VAL A 757 -22.22 7.38 -16.86
C VAL A 757 -22.37 8.00 -18.26
N PRO A 758 -21.51 7.67 -19.24
CA PRO A 758 -21.63 8.16 -20.60
C PRO A 758 -22.71 7.39 -21.40
N PRO A 759 -23.14 7.91 -22.56
CA PRO A 759 -24.07 7.21 -23.46
C PRO A 759 -23.38 6.04 -24.20
N ILE A 760 -23.05 4.98 -23.47
CA ILE A 760 -22.33 3.81 -24.01
C ILE A 760 -23.11 3.14 -25.15
N GLY A 761 -22.43 2.82 -26.24
CA GLY A 761 -23.03 2.18 -27.42
C GLY A 761 -23.94 3.09 -28.26
N ALA A 762 -24.11 4.37 -27.88
CA ALA A 762 -25.04 5.29 -28.55
C ALA A 762 -24.39 6.13 -29.67
N GLY A 763 -23.06 6.01 -29.86
CA GLY A 763 -22.32 6.60 -30.96
C GLY A 763 -22.46 5.82 -32.27
N VAL A 764 -21.35 5.54 -32.95
CA VAL A 764 -21.33 4.73 -34.20
C VAL A 764 -21.90 3.32 -33.96
N TRP A 765 -21.69 2.78 -32.76
CA TRP A 765 -22.15 1.45 -32.38
C TRP A 765 -23.66 1.23 -32.40
N LYS A 766 -24.49 2.29 -32.39
CA LYS A 766 -25.97 2.16 -32.36
C LYS A 766 -26.56 1.57 -33.64
N GLY A 767 -25.83 1.60 -34.76
CA GLY A 767 -26.35 1.20 -36.06
C GLY A 767 -27.61 1.99 -36.41
N THR A 768 -28.73 1.29 -36.58
CA THR A 768 -30.03 1.87 -36.92
C THR A 768 -30.88 2.25 -35.70
N VAL A 769 -30.44 1.93 -34.48
CA VAL A 769 -31.20 2.23 -33.26
C VAL A 769 -31.07 3.71 -32.90
N PRO A 770 -32.18 4.41 -32.59
CA PRO A 770 -32.10 5.79 -32.14
C PRO A 770 -31.28 5.93 -30.85
N GLU A 771 -30.41 6.93 -30.81
CA GLU A 771 -29.57 7.25 -29.65
C GLU A 771 -30.39 7.47 -28.37
N ALA A 772 -31.49 8.23 -28.49
CA ALA A 772 -32.43 8.46 -27.40
C ALA A 772 -32.96 7.15 -26.82
N THR A 773 -33.18 6.10 -27.63
CA THR A 773 -33.62 4.80 -27.12
C THR A 773 -32.56 4.20 -26.19
N ILE A 774 -31.28 4.21 -26.59
CA ILE A 774 -30.18 3.67 -25.76
C ILE A 774 -30.04 4.49 -24.47
N CYS A 775 -30.02 5.82 -24.55
CA CYS A 775 -29.92 6.70 -23.38
C CYS A 775 -31.09 6.48 -22.40
N ASN A 776 -32.32 6.37 -22.92
CA ASN A 776 -33.51 6.09 -22.11
C ASN A 776 -33.40 4.73 -21.39
N LEU A 777 -32.85 3.71 -22.05
CA LEU A 777 -32.67 2.39 -21.44
C LEU A 777 -31.57 2.42 -20.36
N ILE A 778 -30.49 3.18 -20.54
CA ILE A 778 -29.49 3.42 -19.49
C ILE A 778 -30.13 4.05 -18.26
N VAL A 779 -30.84 5.18 -18.45
CA VAL A 779 -31.49 5.91 -17.35
C VAL A 779 -32.48 5.02 -16.61
N THR A 780 -33.35 4.33 -17.33
CA THR A 780 -34.36 3.46 -16.71
C THR A 780 -33.76 2.19 -16.08
N ALA A 781 -32.59 1.71 -16.52
CA ALA A 781 -31.88 0.62 -15.86
C ALA A 781 -31.30 1.06 -14.51
N VAL A 782 -30.77 2.29 -14.46
CA VAL A 782 -30.28 2.88 -13.19
C VAL A 782 -31.45 3.13 -12.23
N LEU A 783 -32.56 3.69 -12.69
CA LEU A 783 -33.75 3.89 -11.85
C LEU A 783 -34.29 2.56 -11.29
N ASP A 784 -34.40 1.52 -12.12
CA ASP A 784 -34.85 0.19 -11.65
C ASP A 784 -33.90 -0.40 -10.61
N TYR A 785 -32.59 -0.25 -10.79
CA TYR A 785 -31.61 -0.69 -9.80
C TYR A 785 -31.74 0.08 -8.48
N LEU A 786 -31.86 1.40 -8.54
CA LEU A 786 -32.05 2.26 -7.36
C LEU A 786 -33.34 1.91 -6.61
N ASP A 787 -34.43 1.62 -7.32
CA ASP A 787 -35.72 1.32 -6.69
C ASP A 787 -35.83 -0.10 -6.13
N SER A 788 -35.09 -1.07 -6.68
CA SER A 788 -35.25 -2.48 -6.35
C SER A 788 -34.12 -3.08 -5.51
N THR A 789 -32.87 -2.74 -5.80
CA THR A 789 -31.71 -3.55 -5.38
C THR A 789 -30.66 -2.72 -4.63
N PHE A 790 -30.55 -1.42 -4.91
CA PHE A 790 -29.61 -0.53 -4.24
C PHE A 790 -29.83 -0.50 -2.73
N ASP A 791 -28.75 -0.56 -1.94
CA ASP A 791 -28.79 -0.39 -0.49
C ASP A 791 -28.72 1.10 -0.14
N PRO A 792 -29.78 1.73 0.39
CA PRO A 792 -29.79 3.15 0.71
C PRO A 792 -28.73 3.58 1.74
N LYS A 793 -28.14 2.65 2.52
CA LYS A 793 -27.00 2.97 3.39
C LYS A 793 -25.79 3.48 2.61
N LYS A 794 -25.64 3.05 1.35
CA LYS A 794 -24.55 3.48 0.46
C LYS A 794 -24.60 4.97 0.10
N LEU A 795 -25.72 5.67 0.38
CA LEU A 795 -25.82 7.14 0.28
C LEU A 795 -24.89 7.88 1.26
N GLU A 796 -24.28 7.19 2.21
CA GLU A 796 -23.15 7.74 2.97
C GLU A 796 -21.97 8.12 2.05
N TYR A 797 -21.76 7.35 0.98
CA TYR A 797 -20.67 7.56 0.04
C TYR A 797 -21.17 8.10 -1.30
N LEU A 798 -22.25 7.57 -1.87
CA LEU A 798 -22.77 8.00 -3.17
C LEU A 798 -23.64 9.26 -3.05
N CYS A 799 -23.17 10.38 -3.59
CA CYS A 799 -23.86 11.67 -3.48
C CYS A 799 -24.56 12.09 -4.78
N ALA A 800 -23.95 11.83 -5.93
CA ALA A 800 -24.57 12.16 -7.21
C ALA A 800 -24.20 11.20 -8.35
N ILE A 801 -25.08 11.14 -9.37
CA ILE A 801 -24.86 10.39 -10.61
C ILE A 801 -25.14 11.30 -11.82
N TYR A 802 -24.15 11.49 -12.69
CA TYR A 802 -24.39 12.02 -14.03
C TYR A 802 -24.87 10.91 -14.96
N LEU A 803 -26.02 11.12 -15.59
CA LEU A 803 -26.60 10.21 -16.57
C LEU A 803 -26.71 10.88 -17.95
N PRO A 804 -26.80 10.09 -19.04
CA PRO A 804 -27.01 10.61 -20.39
C PRO A 804 -28.24 11.50 -20.49
N VAL A 805 -28.16 12.53 -21.34
CA VAL A 805 -29.24 13.50 -21.54
C VAL A 805 -30.44 12.82 -22.20
N VAL A 806 -31.58 12.83 -21.51
CA VAL A 806 -32.87 12.30 -21.97
C VAL A 806 -34.00 13.30 -21.77
N ASP A 807 -35.18 13.03 -22.36
CA ASP A 807 -36.41 13.75 -21.99
C ASP A 807 -36.72 13.52 -20.50
N MET A 808 -36.74 14.60 -19.72
CA MET A 808 -36.94 14.53 -18.28
C MET A 808 -38.32 13.99 -17.87
N LYS A 809 -39.26 13.85 -18.80
CA LYS A 809 -40.51 13.11 -18.57
C LYS A 809 -40.26 11.68 -18.08
N ILE A 810 -39.15 11.05 -18.46
CA ILE A 810 -38.78 9.71 -17.98
C ILE A 810 -38.72 9.64 -16.45
N TYR A 811 -38.17 10.67 -15.81
CA TYR A 811 -38.09 10.73 -14.34
C TYR A 811 -39.47 10.98 -13.71
N SER A 812 -40.24 11.93 -14.24
CA SER A 812 -41.56 12.25 -13.68
C SER A 812 -42.59 11.14 -13.88
N CYS A 813 -42.46 10.34 -14.95
CA CYS A 813 -43.35 9.23 -15.26
C CYS A 813 -42.89 7.90 -14.65
N TYR A 814 -41.76 7.87 -13.93
CA TYR A 814 -41.28 6.65 -13.28
C TYR A 814 -42.23 6.22 -12.16
N SER A 815 -42.86 5.05 -12.33
CA SER A 815 -43.97 4.60 -11.50
C SER A 815 -43.61 3.48 -10.52
N ASN A 816 -42.52 2.75 -10.76
CA ASN A 816 -42.05 1.72 -9.86
C ASN A 816 -41.42 2.42 -8.65
N LYS A 817 -42.15 2.48 -7.53
CA LYS A 817 -41.75 3.21 -6.32
C LYS A 817 -41.70 2.23 -5.15
N ASN A 818 -40.95 1.13 -5.31
CA ASN A 818 -40.76 0.11 -4.29
C ASN A 818 -39.99 0.67 -3.09
N GLN A 819 -38.78 1.19 -3.32
CA GLN A 819 -37.94 1.82 -2.30
C GLN A 819 -37.82 3.34 -2.46
N ILE A 820 -38.04 3.87 -3.65
CA ILE A 820 -38.08 5.32 -3.90
C ILE A 820 -39.39 5.89 -3.33
N SER A 821 -39.31 6.97 -2.55
CA SER A 821 -40.46 7.68 -1.99
C SER A 821 -40.95 8.81 -2.90
N SER A 822 -40.02 9.63 -3.42
CA SER A 822 -40.32 10.70 -4.37
C SER A 822 -39.16 10.93 -5.34
N ILE A 823 -39.51 11.50 -6.51
CA ILE A 823 -38.59 11.95 -7.54
C ILE A 823 -38.95 13.41 -7.83
N GLU A 824 -38.03 14.32 -7.58
CA GLU A 824 -38.23 15.76 -7.75
C GLU A 824 -37.37 16.24 -8.90
N VAL A 825 -38.00 16.75 -9.96
CA VAL A 825 -37.32 17.16 -11.19
C VAL A 825 -37.17 18.68 -11.23
N ASN A 826 -35.94 19.17 -11.21
CA ASN A 826 -35.63 20.58 -11.38
C ASN A 826 -35.17 20.87 -12.81
N ARG A 827 -35.99 21.60 -13.56
CA ARG A 827 -35.71 21.93 -14.97
C ARG A 827 -34.68 23.04 -15.16
N LYS A 828 -34.40 23.85 -14.13
CA LYS A 828 -33.51 25.01 -14.26
C LYS A 828 -32.04 24.58 -14.39
N ASP A 829 -31.65 23.57 -13.62
CA ASP A 829 -30.29 23.02 -13.59
C ASP A 829 -30.24 21.56 -14.07
N SER A 830 -31.35 21.01 -14.57
CA SER A 830 -31.44 19.61 -15.02
C SER A 830 -31.02 18.59 -13.96
N SER A 831 -31.25 18.91 -12.69
CA SER A 831 -31.06 18.00 -11.56
C SER A 831 -32.37 17.27 -11.19
N ILE A 832 -32.22 16.05 -10.69
CA ILE A 832 -33.31 15.20 -10.23
C ILE A 832 -32.94 14.69 -8.84
N GLN A 833 -33.73 15.04 -7.82
CA GLN A 833 -33.54 14.51 -6.47
C GLN A 833 -34.33 13.22 -6.29
N ILE A 834 -33.64 12.17 -5.84
CA ILE A 834 -34.23 10.88 -5.53
C ILE A 834 -34.25 10.71 -4.01
N ASN A 835 -35.46 10.55 -3.47
CA ASN A 835 -35.69 10.29 -2.05
C ASN A 835 -36.04 8.82 -1.83
N PHE A 836 -35.52 8.22 -0.77
CA PHE A 836 -35.75 6.81 -0.42
C PHE A 836 -36.67 6.70 0.80
N LYS A 837 -37.51 5.66 0.83
CA LYS A 837 -38.40 5.37 1.96
C LYS A 837 -37.56 5.07 3.21
N GLY A 838 -37.89 5.72 4.33
CA GLY A 838 -37.22 5.50 5.61
C GLY A 838 -35.84 6.17 5.76
N ILE A 839 -35.40 6.97 4.78
CA ILE A 839 -34.16 7.74 4.82
C ILE A 839 -34.51 9.23 4.68
N ALA A 840 -34.56 9.95 5.80
CA ALA A 840 -34.99 11.36 5.82
C ALA A 840 -33.84 12.35 5.56
N ASP A 841 -32.62 12.03 5.99
CA ASP A 841 -31.52 13.01 6.06
C ASP A 841 -30.51 12.89 4.91
N LYS A 842 -30.76 12.01 3.94
CA LYS A 842 -29.86 11.76 2.79
C LYS A 842 -30.67 11.66 1.50
N GLN A 843 -30.18 12.33 0.47
CA GLN A 843 -30.78 12.35 -0.86
C GLN A 843 -29.71 12.01 -1.90
N LEU A 844 -30.14 11.44 -3.03
CA LEU A 844 -29.28 11.20 -4.19
C LEU A 844 -29.63 12.19 -5.31
N THR A 845 -28.64 12.93 -5.79
CA THR A 845 -28.82 13.82 -6.93
C THR A 845 -28.47 13.11 -8.24
N ILE A 846 -29.37 13.11 -9.20
CA ILE A 846 -29.10 12.71 -10.59
C ILE A 846 -28.97 13.97 -11.45
N PHE A 847 -27.91 14.09 -12.22
CA PHE A 847 -27.74 15.12 -13.22
C PHE A 847 -28.05 14.57 -14.60
N ASN A 848 -29.09 15.10 -15.25
CA ASN A 848 -29.43 14.79 -16.64
C ASN A 848 -28.63 15.69 -17.58
N GLN A 849 -27.30 15.51 -17.57
CA GLN A 849 -26.35 16.41 -18.23
C GLN A 849 -25.15 15.64 -18.78
N PHE A 850 -24.69 16.04 -19.96
CA PHE A 850 -23.41 15.62 -20.48
C PHE A 850 -22.26 16.30 -19.71
N ARG A 851 -21.16 15.58 -19.54
CA ARG A 851 -19.98 16.03 -18.83
C ARG A 851 -18.72 15.39 -19.40
N TYR A 852 -17.62 16.14 -19.46
CA TYR A 852 -16.30 15.57 -19.72
C TYR A 852 -15.71 14.95 -18.44
N VAL A 853 -14.91 13.89 -18.60
CA VAL A 853 -14.51 13.00 -17.50
C VAL A 853 -13.81 13.71 -16.32
N ALA A 854 -13.15 14.85 -16.58
CA ALA A 854 -12.44 15.63 -15.58
C ALA A 854 -12.91 17.09 -15.49
N GLN A 855 -14.07 17.44 -16.07
CA GLN A 855 -14.69 18.76 -15.87
C GLN A 855 -14.86 19.05 -14.36
N LEU A 856 -14.88 20.31 -13.92
CA LEU A 856 -15.09 20.68 -12.51
C LEU A 856 -16.47 20.31 -11.97
N LEU A 857 -16.55 19.85 -10.72
CA LEU A 857 -17.81 19.55 -10.04
C LEU A 857 -18.49 20.85 -9.56
N PRO A 858 -19.83 20.87 -9.44
CA PRO A 858 -20.52 21.95 -8.73
C PRO A 858 -19.94 22.14 -7.33
N GLU A 859 -19.98 23.37 -6.80
CA GLU A 859 -19.30 23.72 -5.53
C GLU A 859 -19.72 22.81 -4.37
N GLU A 860 -21.00 22.39 -4.32
CA GLU A 860 -21.53 21.46 -3.32
C GLU A 860 -20.90 20.05 -3.34
N PHE A 861 -20.34 19.64 -4.48
CA PHE A 861 -19.69 18.34 -4.68
C PHE A 861 -18.18 18.45 -4.88
N LYS A 862 -17.58 19.64 -4.73
CA LYS A 862 -16.15 19.90 -5.02
C LYS A 862 -15.17 19.04 -4.21
N SER A 863 -15.56 18.60 -3.01
CA SER A 863 -14.77 17.71 -2.16
C SER A 863 -14.98 16.22 -2.46
N CYS A 864 -15.91 15.87 -3.35
CA CYS A 864 -16.18 14.48 -3.71
C CYS A 864 -15.15 13.94 -4.69
N LEU A 865 -14.83 12.66 -4.54
CA LEU A 865 -14.07 11.89 -5.52
C LEU A 865 -14.95 11.65 -6.76
N ILE A 866 -14.45 12.03 -7.94
CA ILE A 866 -15.11 11.71 -9.21
C ILE A 866 -14.76 10.29 -9.65
N VAL A 867 -15.79 9.52 -10.01
CA VAL A 867 -15.69 8.22 -10.66
C VAL A 867 -16.35 8.33 -12.03
N ALA A 868 -15.56 8.73 -13.02
CA ALA A 868 -16.05 8.98 -14.37
C ALA A 868 -15.86 7.77 -15.26
N ALA A 869 -16.77 7.57 -16.21
CA ALA A 869 -16.62 6.55 -17.24
C ALA A 869 -16.50 7.13 -18.64
N TYR A 870 -15.81 6.40 -19.52
CA TYR A 870 -15.78 6.62 -20.97
C TYR A 870 -16.34 5.37 -21.68
N ALA A 871 -16.89 5.57 -22.87
CA ALA A 871 -17.34 4.48 -23.71
C ALA A 871 -16.12 3.80 -24.35
N TRP A 872 -16.02 2.47 -24.17
CA TRP A 872 -14.96 1.58 -24.65
C TRP A 872 -15.54 0.41 -25.46
N ASP A 873 -14.68 -0.40 -26.09
CA ASP A 873 -15.07 -1.54 -26.93
C ASP A 873 -14.70 -2.89 -26.31
N GLY A 874 -15.53 -3.90 -26.58
CA GLY A 874 -15.38 -5.25 -26.03
C GLY A 874 -14.21 -6.05 -26.61
N ASN A 875 -13.55 -5.56 -27.68
CA ASN A 875 -12.47 -6.29 -28.37
C ASN A 875 -11.32 -5.37 -28.82
N SER A 876 -11.01 -4.31 -28.08
CA SER A 876 -9.85 -3.45 -28.33
C SER A 876 -9.04 -3.27 -27.04
N TYR A 877 -7.81 -2.78 -27.16
CA TYR A 877 -7.11 -2.20 -26.01
C TYR A 877 -7.75 -0.86 -25.64
N PRO A 878 -7.66 -0.43 -24.37
CA PRO A 878 -8.12 0.89 -23.96
C PRO A 878 -7.56 1.97 -24.87
N GLY A 879 -8.43 2.88 -25.32
CA GLY A 879 -8.09 3.93 -26.26
C GLY A 879 -8.41 3.63 -27.73
N ASN A 880 -8.55 2.36 -28.13
CA ASN A 880 -8.95 1.90 -29.46
C ASN A 880 -8.43 2.79 -30.61
N GLU A 881 -9.24 3.71 -31.14
CA GLU A 881 -8.88 4.59 -32.25
C GLU A 881 -7.70 5.54 -31.97
N TYR A 882 -7.37 5.76 -30.69
CA TYR A 882 -6.17 6.47 -30.26
C TYR A 882 -4.91 5.88 -30.90
N TRP A 883 -4.81 4.54 -30.93
CA TRP A 883 -3.65 3.81 -31.42
C TRP A 883 -3.44 3.92 -32.93
N ILE A 884 -4.41 4.48 -33.66
CA ILE A 884 -4.31 4.75 -35.10
C ILE A 884 -4.37 6.24 -35.43
N ASP A 885 -4.20 7.10 -34.43
CA ASP A 885 -4.25 8.56 -34.57
C ASP A 885 -5.62 9.08 -35.05
N TYR A 886 -6.71 8.43 -34.63
CA TYR A 886 -8.07 8.82 -34.96
C TYR A 886 -8.80 9.29 -33.69
N LEU A 887 -8.80 10.61 -33.46
CA LEU A 887 -9.10 11.24 -32.16
C LEU A 887 -10.54 11.76 -32.02
N THR A 888 -11.53 11.06 -32.59
CA THR A 888 -12.91 11.58 -32.65
C THR A 888 -13.87 10.95 -31.64
N SER A 889 -13.48 9.85 -30.98
CA SER A 889 -14.31 9.10 -30.02
C SER A 889 -13.93 9.42 -28.56
N PHE A 890 -14.71 8.90 -27.60
CA PHE A 890 -14.47 9.07 -26.16
C PHE A 890 -13.22 8.30 -25.68
N ASP A 891 -12.89 7.18 -26.33
CA ASP A 891 -11.71 6.37 -26.03
C ASP A 891 -10.39 7.18 -26.16
N PRO A 892 -10.07 7.81 -27.30
CA PRO A 892 -8.94 8.73 -27.41
C PRO A 892 -8.96 9.89 -26.43
N GLN A 893 -10.13 10.46 -26.14
CA GLN A 893 -10.25 11.55 -25.16
C GLN A 893 -9.81 11.09 -23.77
N ALA A 894 -10.24 9.90 -23.36
CA ALA A 894 -9.86 9.29 -22.10
C ALA A 894 -8.34 9.09 -22.02
N ILE A 895 -7.68 8.59 -23.07
CA ILE A 895 -6.21 8.44 -23.09
C ILE A 895 -5.51 9.80 -23.05
N LEU A 896 -5.96 10.77 -23.84
CA LEU A 896 -5.31 12.09 -23.95
C LEU A 896 -5.36 12.91 -22.66
N CYS A 897 -6.36 12.69 -21.82
CA CYS A 897 -6.50 13.39 -20.55
C CYS A 897 -5.97 12.63 -19.33
N SER A 898 -5.38 11.44 -19.49
CA SER A 898 -5.03 10.56 -18.36
C SER A 898 -3.86 9.61 -18.66
N ASN A 899 -3.62 8.63 -17.78
CA ASN A 899 -2.61 7.57 -17.92
C ASN A 899 -3.19 6.17 -18.21
N LEU A 900 -4.42 6.12 -18.71
CA LEU A 900 -5.09 4.84 -18.96
C LEU A 900 -4.38 3.96 -20.01
N GLY A 901 -3.73 4.60 -21.00
CA GLY A 901 -3.00 3.90 -22.06
C GLY A 901 -1.84 3.04 -21.53
N GLN A 902 -1.37 3.33 -20.32
CA GLN A 902 -0.36 2.56 -19.61
C GLN A 902 -0.99 1.55 -18.65
N PHE A 903 -1.94 1.97 -17.81
CA PHE A 903 -2.37 1.13 -16.67
C PHE A 903 -3.51 0.16 -16.97
N GLN A 904 -4.39 0.48 -17.93
CA GLN A 904 -5.40 -0.47 -18.41
C GLN A 904 -4.86 -1.38 -19.52
N ASN A 905 -3.65 -1.12 -20.03
CA ASN A 905 -3.02 -1.91 -21.07
C ASN A 905 -2.43 -3.22 -20.51
N PRO A 906 -2.90 -4.39 -20.97
CA PRO A 906 -2.47 -5.68 -20.44
C PRO A 906 -1.03 -6.08 -20.81
N GLU A 907 -0.41 -5.47 -21.83
CA GLU A 907 1.02 -5.68 -22.12
C GLU A 907 1.93 -4.93 -21.13
N VAL A 908 1.40 -3.89 -20.48
CA VAL A 908 2.14 -3.04 -19.54
C VAL A 908 1.83 -3.46 -18.10
N ASN A 909 0.56 -3.42 -17.71
CA ASN A 909 0.11 -3.81 -16.38
C ASN A 909 -0.34 -5.29 -16.36
N THR A 910 0.62 -6.21 -16.46
CA THR A 910 0.33 -7.64 -16.57
C THR A 910 -0.36 -8.26 -15.34
N LYS A 911 -0.39 -7.54 -14.21
CA LYS A 911 -1.03 -7.95 -12.95
C LYS A 911 -2.50 -7.51 -12.86
N LEU A 912 -3.03 -6.77 -13.85
CA LEU A 912 -4.39 -6.20 -13.77
C LEU A 912 -5.49 -7.25 -13.63
N ALA A 913 -5.28 -8.48 -14.13
CA ALA A 913 -6.26 -9.57 -14.07
C ALA A 913 -5.89 -10.65 -13.05
N ASP A 914 -5.02 -10.35 -12.08
CA ASP A 914 -4.78 -11.27 -10.97
C ASP A 914 -6.09 -11.47 -10.18
N ALA A 915 -6.37 -12.71 -9.77
CA ALA A 915 -7.67 -13.09 -9.22
C ALA A 915 -8.13 -12.21 -8.04
N HIS A 916 -7.21 -11.77 -7.18
CA HIS A 916 -7.50 -10.91 -6.02
C HIS A 916 -7.91 -9.47 -6.40
N ARG A 917 -7.66 -9.03 -7.65
CA ARG A 917 -8.00 -7.69 -8.13
C ARG A 917 -9.39 -7.63 -8.76
N ILE A 918 -9.88 -8.73 -9.31
CA ILE A 918 -11.20 -8.79 -9.96
C ILE A 918 -12.29 -8.44 -8.94
N LYS A 919 -13.10 -7.42 -9.26
CA LYS A 919 -14.23 -7.02 -8.42
C LYS A 919 -15.55 -7.45 -9.06
N THR A 920 -16.38 -8.11 -8.27
CA THR A 920 -17.72 -8.51 -8.67
C THR A 920 -18.74 -7.83 -7.78
N TYR A 921 -19.78 -7.28 -8.37
CA TYR A 921 -20.85 -6.57 -7.67
C TYR A 921 -22.18 -7.30 -7.74
#